data_AF-A0A0Q4RQN9-F1
#
_entry.id   AF-A0A0Q4RQN9-F1
#
_cell.length_a   1.000
_cell.length_b   1.000
_cell.length_c   1.000
_cell.angle_alpha   90.00
_cell.angle_beta   90.00
_cell.angle_gamma   90.00
#
_symmetry.space_group_name_H-M   'P 1'
#
loop_
_entity.id
_entity.type
_entity.pdbx_description
1 polymer ?
#
loop_
_entity_poly.entity_id
_entity_poly.type
_entity_poly.pdbx_seq_one_letter_code
_entity_poly.pdbx_strand_id
1 'polypeptide(L)'
;MALLVVGIFHGMAPGAIQAAEAHQNNPFVGATAYLNPDYSALVDTSITLTSDTSLKAKMETVKSYPTAVWIDRIAAINGGANNAGRKSIEEHLDAALAQKKVGTPITASFVIYNLPGRDCHALASNGELPLTQAALQTYKTDYIDVIAGIFAKPKYQDIRIIAIIEPDSLPNLVTNLNTPACAQASSTGIYEAGVKYALDKLHAIPNVYNYLDIGHSGWLGWDNNRTATISLYTSVVQGTAAGLNSADGFITNTANSTPLNEPNLPNPDLNIGGQPIKSSKFYEWNPYFDETDFTAALYSGFVQAGWPASIGFLIDTSRNGWGGVNRPTSATGSDINTYVNSGRVDRRDHRGNWCNNSGAGIGEAPKAAPGPAHLDAYVWVKPPGESDGSSSEIPNNEGKGFDRMCDPTFTTRDGVLTGALPNAPVSGHWFHDQFVMLVQNAFPVLPATNGGGTTAPAAPAALTATAGNAQVSLSWTASAGATSYNVKRSLSASGPFTTVAANVSGTSYTNTGLTNGTIYYYVVSAVNTAGESANSAVKNAVPVAGAIAPAAPTALTATAGNAQIGLSWTASAGATSYNVKRALSASGPFTTVAANVSGTSYTNIGLTNGTTYHYVVTAVNAAGESANSAAASATPQSVVVPTSDLVLQYRAGDTNATDNQIKPYFNIKNIGSTAVDLSDLKIRYYFSKEGTAAMDSAIDWAQVGGTNILRTFTDTYVELSFTSGASAIQAGGQSGDIQLRMYKTDWTNFDETNDYSYDPTKTSYQDWNKVTLYKGGSLVWGIEP
;
A
#
# COMPACT_ATOMS: atom_id res chain seq x y z
N MET A 1 62.70 -58.60 24.93
CA MET A 1 62.16 -57.83 26.08
C MET A 1 62.89 -56.50 26.09
N ALA A 2 62.14 -55.39 25.95
CA ALA A 2 62.51 -53.98 26.26
C ALA A 2 63.68 -53.35 25.46
N LEU A 3 63.70 -52.06 25.11
CA LEU A 3 62.79 -50.92 25.22
C LEU A 3 63.30 -49.86 24.22
N LEU A 4 62.44 -49.21 23.42
CA LEU A 4 62.81 -48.03 22.62
C LEU A 4 61.97 -46.85 23.11
N VAL A 5 62.65 -45.78 23.51
CA VAL A 5 62.02 -44.52 23.96
C VAL A 5 61.64 -43.69 22.73
N VAL A 6 60.37 -43.34 22.60
CA VAL A 6 59.86 -42.39 21.58
C VAL A 6 59.25 -41.20 22.31
N GLY A 7 59.80 -40.01 22.03
CA GLY A 7 59.24 -38.73 22.45
C GLY A 7 58.06 -38.33 21.56
N ILE A 8 57.02 -37.78 22.20
CA ILE A 8 55.79 -37.35 21.55
C ILE A 8 55.88 -35.85 21.26
N PHE A 9 56.02 -35.48 19.99
CA PHE A 9 55.62 -34.15 19.50
C PHE A 9 54.20 -34.28 18.94
N HIS A 10 53.24 -33.64 19.61
CA HIS A 10 51.88 -33.47 19.06
C HIS A 10 51.94 -32.40 17.96
N GLY A 11 51.87 -32.83 16.71
CA GLY A 11 51.61 -31.95 15.58
C GLY A 11 50.19 -31.38 15.69
N MET A 12 50.09 -30.05 15.75
CA MET A 12 48.83 -29.35 15.49
C MET A 12 48.45 -29.63 14.02
N ALA A 13 47.26 -30.19 13.82
CA ALA A 13 46.69 -30.34 12.49
C ALA A 13 46.49 -28.94 11.85
N PRO A 14 46.72 -28.78 10.54
CA PRO A 14 46.36 -27.53 9.86
C PRO A 14 44.86 -27.30 10.01
N GLY A 15 44.49 -26.10 10.47
CA GLY A 15 43.10 -25.69 10.64
C GLY A 15 42.31 -25.85 9.34
N ALA A 16 41.06 -26.29 9.46
CA ALA A 16 40.17 -26.47 8.32
C ALA A 16 40.06 -25.16 7.52
N ILE A 17 40.28 -25.23 6.21
CA ILE A 17 40.00 -24.14 5.27
C ILE A 17 38.49 -23.93 5.32
N GLN A 18 38.05 -22.86 5.97
CA GLN A 18 36.64 -22.48 6.02
C GLN A 18 36.26 -21.97 4.63
N ALA A 19 35.37 -22.70 3.94
CA ALA A 19 34.85 -22.28 2.64
C ALA A 19 34.08 -20.95 2.78
N ALA A 20 34.20 -20.07 1.79
CA ALA A 20 33.45 -18.82 1.73
C ALA A 20 31.94 -19.09 1.89
N GLU A 21 31.25 -18.18 2.59
CA GLU A 21 29.79 -18.26 2.72
C GLU A 21 29.14 -18.27 1.33
N ALA A 22 28.07 -19.05 1.14
CA ALA A 22 27.31 -19.02 -0.09
C ALA A 22 26.77 -17.60 -0.35
N HIS A 23 26.70 -17.21 -1.62
CA HIS A 23 26.11 -15.94 -2.02
C HIS A 23 24.62 -15.91 -1.62
N GLN A 24 24.21 -14.88 -0.88
CA GLN A 24 22.87 -14.77 -0.29
C GLN A 24 21.93 -13.95 -1.20
N ASN A 25 20.62 -14.18 -1.12
CA ASN A 25 19.68 -13.32 -1.84
C ASN A 25 19.66 -11.88 -1.30
N ASN A 26 19.82 -11.72 0.01
CA ASN A 26 19.93 -10.42 0.67
C ASN A 26 21.14 -10.45 1.63
N PRO A 27 22.22 -9.71 1.35
CA PRO A 27 23.45 -9.74 2.14
C PRO A 27 23.33 -9.04 3.50
N PHE A 28 22.28 -8.24 3.72
CA PHE A 28 22.08 -7.48 4.97
C PHE A 28 21.37 -8.31 6.04
N VAL A 29 20.58 -9.32 5.66
CA VAL A 29 19.84 -10.15 6.62
C VAL A 29 20.82 -10.95 7.49
N GLY A 30 20.66 -10.80 8.81
CA GLY A 30 21.46 -11.48 9.83
C GLY A 30 22.90 -10.95 9.96
N ALA A 31 23.29 -9.94 9.20
CA ALA A 31 24.62 -9.36 9.24
C ALA A 31 24.69 -8.15 10.20
N THR A 32 25.83 -7.98 10.86
CA THR A 32 26.25 -6.66 11.35
C THR A 32 26.75 -5.80 10.17
N ALA A 33 26.97 -4.51 10.39
CA ALA A 33 27.50 -3.61 9.36
C ALA A 33 28.78 -2.92 9.84
N TYR A 34 29.70 -2.70 8.91
CA TYR A 34 30.95 -2.00 9.13
C TYR A 34 30.71 -0.52 9.50
N LEU A 35 31.31 -0.11 10.62
CA LEU A 35 31.35 1.28 11.06
C LEU A 35 32.66 1.91 10.59
N ASN A 36 32.56 2.92 9.73
CA ASN A 36 33.72 3.60 9.18
C ASN A 36 34.37 4.53 10.23
N PRO A 37 35.59 4.22 10.73
CA PRO A 37 36.24 5.00 11.76
C PRO A 37 36.65 6.40 11.28
N ASP A 38 36.91 6.59 9.99
CA ASP A 38 37.23 7.90 9.44
C ASP A 38 36.01 8.82 9.51
N TYR A 39 34.81 8.27 9.22
CA TYR A 39 33.56 9.00 9.39
C TYR A 39 33.27 9.33 10.85
N SER A 40 33.43 8.35 11.76
CA SER A 40 33.24 8.59 13.20
C SER A 40 34.17 9.69 13.73
N ALA A 41 35.44 9.73 13.27
CA ALA A 41 36.38 10.78 13.64
C ALA A 41 35.95 12.17 13.13
N LEU A 42 35.38 12.26 11.93
CA LEU A 42 34.81 13.51 11.41
C LEU A 42 33.62 13.97 12.27
N VAL A 43 32.74 13.07 12.68
CA VAL A 43 31.63 13.39 13.59
C VAL A 43 32.15 13.92 14.94
N ASP A 44 33.20 13.32 15.49
CA ASP A 44 33.82 13.75 16.75
C ASP A 44 34.35 15.21 16.67
N THR A 45 34.77 15.68 15.49
CA THR A 45 35.13 17.11 15.31
C THR A 45 33.94 18.03 15.55
N SER A 46 32.75 17.66 15.09
CA SER A 46 31.53 18.47 15.31
C SER A 46 31.04 18.39 16.75
N ILE A 47 31.18 17.23 17.40
CA ILE A 47 30.87 17.05 18.82
C ILE A 47 31.73 17.98 19.69
N THR A 48 33.00 18.16 19.30
CA THR A 48 33.94 19.05 20.00
C THR A 48 33.56 20.52 19.82
N LEU A 49 33.01 20.90 18.66
CA LEU A 49 32.67 22.29 18.32
C LEU A 49 31.37 22.79 18.97
N THR A 50 30.45 21.90 19.33
CA THR A 50 29.18 22.31 19.98
C THR A 50 29.27 22.28 21.50
N SER A 51 28.49 23.13 22.18
CA SER A 51 28.26 23.06 23.63
C SER A 51 26.88 22.50 24.00
N ASP A 52 25.99 22.30 23.01
CA ASP A 52 24.66 21.74 23.22
C ASP A 52 24.74 20.23 23.50
N THR A 53 24.53 19.86 24.76
CA THR A 53 24.56 18.47 25.24
C THR A 53 23.57 17.54 24.54
N SER A 54 22.40 18.04 24.14
CA SER A 54 21.39 17.26 23.41
C SER A 54 21.85 17.00 21.99
N LEU A 55 22.42 18.02 21.34
CA LEU A 55 23.00 17.88 20.00
C LEU A 55 24.19 16.91 20.01
N LYS A 56 25.08 16.98 21.01
CA LYS A 56 26.18 16.01 21.19
C LYS A 56 25.67 14.59 21.28
N ALA A 57 24.68 14.33 22.13
CA ALA A 57 24.12 13.00 22.31
C ALA A 57 23.51 12.43 21.02
N LYS A 58 22.91 13.28 20.18
CA LYS A 58 22.44 12.87 18.85
C LYS A 58 23.58 12.61 17.87
N MET A 59 24.63 13.45 17.86
CA MET A 59 25.81 13.22 17.03
C MET A 59 26.55 11.93 17.42
N GLU A 60 26.60 11.61 18.71
CA GLU A 60 27.08 10.32 19.25
C GLU A 60 26.26 9.13 18.77
N THR A 61 24.95 9.30 18.56
CA THR A 61 24.14 8.28 17.90
C THR A 61 24.52 8.17 16.42
N VAL A 62 24.65 9.30 15.72
CA VAL A 62 24.96 9.30 14.29
C VAL A 62 26.27 8.59 13.98
N LYS A 63 27.31 8.79 14.80
CA LYS A 63 28.60 8.10 14.61
C LYS A 63 28.55 6.59 14.81
N SER A 64 27.46 6.06 15.38
CA SER A 64 27.26 4.62 15.61
C SER A 64 26.59 3.89 14.43
N TYR A 65 26.20 4.62 13.38
CA TYR A 65 25.59 4.04 12.19
C TYR A 65 26.61 3.77 11.08
N PRO A 66 26.43 2.69 10.29
CA PRO A 66 27.31 2.37 9.18
C PRO A 66 27.13 3.36 8.03
N THR A 67 28.23 3.71 7.36
CA THR A 67 28.26 4.55 6.16
C THR A 67 29.13 3.88 5.09
N ALA A 68 28.78 4.06 3.81
CA ALA A 68 29.59 3.53 2.72
C ALA A 68 30.93 4.26 2.57
N VAL A 69 31.94 3.56 2.06
CA VAL A 69 33.26 4.11 1.71
C VAL A 69 33.26 4.46 0.22
N TRP A 70 33.48 5.72 -0.11
CA TRP A 70 33.53 6.18 -1.50
C TRP A 70 34.93 5.99 -2.08
N ILE A 71 35.01 5.28 -3.21
CA ILE A 71 36.24 5.14 -3.98
C ILE A 71 36.13 6.10 -5.17
N ASP A 72 36.06 7.40 -4.93
CA ASP A 72 35.72 8.43 -5.92
C ASP A 72 36.85 8.79 -6.90
N ARG A 73 38.00 8.09 -6.82
CA ARG A 73 39.20 8.26 -7.66
C ARG A 73 40.18 7.13 -7.40
N ILE A 74 41.18 6.96 -8.26
CA ILE A 74 42.26 5.97 -8.12
C ILE A 74 43.01 6.16 -6.79
N ALA A 75 43.28 7.41 -6.39
CA ALA A 75 43.96 7.70 -5.13
C ALA A 75 43.21 7.19 -3.89
N ALA A 76 41.88 7.04 -3.95
CA ALA A 76 41.07 6.53 -2.84
C ALA A 76 41.32 5.04 -2.56
N ILE A 77 41.82 4.28 -3.54
CA ILE A 77 42.17 2.86 -3.36
C ILE A 77 43.24 2.69 -2.28
N ASN A 78 44.28 3.50 -2.34
CA ASN A 78 45.45 3.43 -1.46
C ASN A 78 45.36 4.38 -0.25
N GLY A 79 44.37 5.26 -0.21
CA GLY A 79 44.17 6.19 0.90
C GLY A 79 45.36 7.12 1.15
N GLY A 80 45.58 7.47 2.42
CA GLY A 80 46.69 8.29 2.89
C GLY A 80 46.58 9.75 2.48
N ALA A 81 47.72 10.44 2.40
CA ALA A 81 47.77 11.89 2.15
C ALA A 81 47.12 12.31 0.83
N ASN A 82 47.16 11.45 -0.20
CA ASN A 82 46.54 11.70 -1.50
C ASN A 82 45.02 11.52 -1.49
N ASN A 83 44.47 11.02 -0.38
CA ASN A 83 43.04 10.93 -0.13
C ASN A 83 42.64 11.61 1.20
N ALA A 84 43.19 12.79 1.46
CA ALA A 84 42.89 13.60 2.65
C ALA A 84 43.09 12.86 4.00
N GLY A 85 44.02 11.91 4.05
CA GLY A 85 44.33 11.13 5.26
C GLY A 85 43.37 9.97 5.53
N ARG A 86 42.39 9.72 4.65
CA ARG A 86 41.47 8.58 4.75
C ARG A 86 42.19 7.25 4.54
N LYS A 87 41.65 6.19 5.10
CA LYS A 87 42.14 4.83 4.95
C LYS A 87 42.05 4.34 3.51
N SER A 88 42.94 3.41 3.18
CA SER A 88 42.86 2.58 1.97
C SER A 88 41.69 1.61 2.04
N ILE A 89 41.34 0.99 0.91
CA ILE A 89 40.33 -0.09 0.87
C ILE A 89 40.75 -1.25 1.78
N GLU A 90 42.03 -1.62 1.78
CA GLU A 90 42.52 -2.73 2.62
C GLU A 90 42.40 -2.41 4.11
N GLU A 91 42.74 -1.18 4.53
CA GLU A 91 42.59 -0.77 5.92
C GLU A 91 41.12 -0.74 6.36
N HIS A 92 40.20 -0.38 5.47
CA HIS A 92 38.77 -0.47 5.74
C HIS A 92 38.27 -1.91 5.85
N LEU A 93 38.70 -2.81 4.97
CA LEU A 93 38.35 -4.23 5.05
C LEU A 93 38.97 -4.90 6.30
N ASP A 94 40.19 -4.52 6.68
CA ASP A 94 40.83 -4.96 7.93
C ASP A 94 40.06 -4.47 9.16
N ALA A 95 39.59 -3.22 9.15
CA ALA A 95 38.74 -2.70 10.21
C ALA A 95 37.37 -3.41 10.25
N ALA A 96 36.80 -3.77 9.10
CA ALA A 96 35.57 -4.57 9.04
C ALA A 96 35.78 -5.98 9.62
N LEU A 97 36.88 -6.67 9.29
CA LEU A 97 37.23 -7.94 9.91
C LEU A 97 37.36 -7.83 11.43
N ALA A 98 38.00 -6.76 11.91
CA ALA A 98 38.14 -6.51 13.35
C ALA A 98 36.80 -6.24 14.07
N GLN A 99 35.81 -5.71 13.36
CA GLN A 99 34.46 -5.48 13.87
C GLN A 99 33.53 -6.70 13.76
N LYS A 100 33.89 -7.67 12.93
CA LYS A 100 33.09 -8.88 12.69
C LYS A 100 32.91 -9.68 13.98
N LYS A 101 31.67 -10.00 14.31
CA LYS A 101 31.34 -10.86 15.46
C LYS A 101 31.44 -12.35 15.08
N VAL A 102 31.90 -13.17 16.03
CA VAL A 102 31.96 -14.63 15.84
C VAL A 102 30.56 -15.17 15.57
N GLY A 103 30.40 -15.96 14.50
CA GLY A 103 29.12 -16.54 14.11
C GLY A 103 28.11 -15.55 13.51
N THR A 104 28.50 -14.29 13.25
CA THR A 104 27.64 -13.28 12.60
C THR A 104 28.35 -12.72 11.36
N PRO A 105 27.71 -12.69 10.18
CA PRO A 105 28.25 -12.01 9.01
C PRO A 105 28.42 -10.50 9.24
N ILE A 106 29.26 -9.86 8.45
CA ILE A 106 29.40 -8.40 8.43
C ILE A 106 29.33 -7.89 6.99
N THR A 107 28.55 -6.82 6.76
CA THR A 107 28.55 -6.09 5.50
C THR A 107 29.53 -4.93 5.52
N ALA A 108 30.20 -4.67 4.40
CA ALA A 108 30.99 -3.46 4.20
C ALA A 108 30.67 -2.86 2.83
N SER A 109 30.14 -1.63 2.81
CA SER A 109 29.68 -0.99 1.59
C SER A 109 30.73 -0.07 0.99
N PHE A 110 30.95 -0.20 -0.32
CA PHE A 110 31.88 0.58 -1.11
C PHE A 110 31.17 1.16 -2.33
N VAL A 111 31.44 2.43 -2.65
CA VAL A 111 30.91 3.09 -3.83
C VAL A 111 31.99 3.09 -4.92
N ILE A 112 31.69 2.39 -6.01
CA ILE A 112 32.49 2.37 -7.24
C ILE A 112 32.04 3.57 -8.07
N TYR A 113 32.89 4.59 -8.22
CA TYR A 113 32.46 5.88 -8.75
C TYR A 113 33.61 6.62 -9.42
N ASN A 114 34.08 6.11 -10.55
CA ASN A 114 35.18 6.75 -11.28
C ASN A 114 35.08 6.57 -12.80
N LEU A 115 33.88 6.42 -13.36
CA LEU A 115 33.70 6.30 -14.80
C LEU A 115 34.42 7.44 -15.58
N PRO A 116 35.00 7.14 -16.76
CA PRO A 116 35.50 8.18 -17.65
C PRO A 116 34.38 9.13 -18.07
N GLY A 117 34.61 10.44 -17.89
CA GLY A 117 33.60 11.46 -18.13
C GLY A 117 32.45 11.44 -17.12
N ARG A 118 32.72 11.01 -15.88
CA ARG A 118 31.75 10.95 -14.77
C ARG A 118 30.87 12.18 -14.67
N ASP A 119 29.63 12.04 -14.22
CA ASP A 119 28.71 13.15 -13.94
C ASP A 119 28.50 14.03 -15.19
N CYS A 120 28.23 13.42 -16.34
CA CYS A 120 28.24 14.12 -17.64
C CYS A 120 27.23 15.28 -17.74
N HIS A 121 26.24 15.34 -16.85
CA HIS A 121 25.25 16.43 -16.80
C HIS A 121 25.56 17.50 -15.75
N ALA A 122 26.58 17.28 -14.92
CA ALA A 122 27.08 18.30 -14.01
C ALA A 122 27.61 19.49 -14.81
N LEU A 123 27.47 20.70 -14.25
CA LEU A 123 28.08 21.90 -14.81
C LEU A 123 29.59 21.87 -14.64
N ALA A 124 30.07 21.21 -13.58
CA ALA A 124 31.47 20.91 -13.35
C ALA A 124 31.63 19.54 -12.66
N SER A 125 31.97 18.52 -13.44
CA SER A 125 32.29 17.19 -12.92
C SER A 125 33.60 17.18 -12.14
N ASN A 126 33.67 16.35 -11.11
CA ASN A 126 34.88 16.07 -10.33
C ASN A 126 35.60 14.78 -10.77
N GLY A 127 35.18 14.16 -11.88
CA GLY A 127 35.78 12.94 -12.40
C GLY A 127 37.19 13.18 -12.94
N GLU A 128 38.16 12.37 -12.51
CA GLU A 128 39.56 12.52 -12.94
C GLU A 128 39.83 11.96 -14.35
N LEU A 129 39.01 11.01 -14.79
CA LEU A 129 39.18 10.30 -16.06
C LEU A 129 38.41 11.02 -17.18
N PRO A 130 39.07 11.48 -18.27
CA PRO A 130 38.39 12.12 -19.39
C PRO A 130 37.59 11.11 -20.22
N LEU A 131 36.53 11.55 -20.90
CA LEU A 131 35.66 10.67 -21.70
C LEU A 131 36.33 10.18 -23.00
N THR A 132 37.22 9.20 -22.88
CA THR A 132 38.00 8.62 -23.99
C THR A 132 38.19 7.11 -23.82
N GLN A 133 38.45 6.41 -24.91
CA GLN A 133 38.75 4.96 -24.86
C GLN A 133 40.03 4.65 -24.08
N ALA A 134 41.04 5.52 -24.13
CA ALA A 134 42.26 5.37 -23.33
C ALA A 134 41.96 5.44 -21.83
N ALA A 135 41.13 6.41 -21.42
CA ALA A 135 40.70 6.52 -20.03
C ALA A 135 39.77 5.39 -19.60
N LEU A 136 38.94 4.84 -20.51
CA LEU A 136 38.21 3.60 -20.23
C LEU A 136 39.17 2.43 -19.96
N GLN A 137 40.31 2.36 -20.64
CA GLN A 137 41.32 1.35 -20.32
C GLN A 137 41.94 1.59 -18.94
N THR A 138 42.25 2.84 -18.57
CA THR A 138 42.71 3.21 -17.23
C THR A 138 41.68 2.85 -16.15
N TYR A 139 40.39 3.15 -16.38
CA TYR A 139 39.30 2.75 -15.49
C TYR A 139 39.27 1.22 -15.27
N LYS A 140 39.51 0.44 -16.33
CA LYS A 140 39.55 -1.01 -16.24
C LYS A 140 40.77 -1.51 -15.44
N THR A 141 41.97 -1.05 -15.77
CA THR A 141 43.23 -1.64 -15.27
C THR A 141 43.70 -1.05 -13.95
N ASP A 142 43.56 0.26 -13.78
CA ASP A 142 44.19 0.99 -12.68
C ASP A 142 43.17 1.26 -11.55
N TYR A 143 41.89 1.05 -11.85
CA TYR A 143 40.78 1.23 -10.91
C TYR A 143 40.03 -0.08 -10.65
N ILE A 144 39.22 -0.60 -11.59
CA ILE A 144 38.39 -1.80 -11.37
C ILE A 144 39.22 -3.05 -11.08
N ASP A 145 40.26 -3.35 -11.87
CA ASP A 145 41.08 -4.55 -11.68
C ASP A 145 41.81 -4.53 -10.34
N VAL A 146 42.24 -3.36 -9.87
CA VAL A 146 42.89 -3.20 -8.57
C VAL A 146 41.89 -3.43 -7.44
N ILE A 147 40.70 -2.83 -7.52
CA ILE A 147 39.62 -3.02 -6.53
C ILE A 147 39.21 -4.49 -6.46
N ALA A 148 38.93 -5.11 -7.61
CA ALA A 148 38.57 -6.53 -7.69
C ALA A 148 39.69 -7.42 -7.15
N GLY A 149 40.95 -7.11 -7.45
CA GLY A 149 42.11 -7.81 -6.91
C GLY A 149 42.23 -7.71 -5.38
N ILE A 150 41.82 -6.59 -4.79
CA ILE A 150 41.75 -6.42 -3.32
C ILE A 150 40.58 -7.23 -2.75
N PHE A 151 39.38 -7.08 -3.30
CA PHE A 151 38.17 -7.77 -2.82
C PHE A 151 38.27 -9.30 -2.91
N ALA A 152 38.98 -9.82 -3.92
CA ALA A 152 39.20 -11.25 -4.12
C ALA A 152 40.23 -11.88 -3.16
N LYS A 153 40.92 -11.09 -2.32
CA LYS A 153 41.91 -11.64 -1.37
C LYS A 153 41.21 -12.61 -0.41
N PRO A 154 41.71 -13.86 -0.24
CA PRO A 154 41.09 -14.84 0.66
C PRO A 154 40.89 -14.36 2.10
N LYS A 155 41.71 -13.40 2.55
CA LYS A 155 41.56 -12.73 3.85
C LYS A 155 40.17 -12.11 4.06
N TYR A 156 39.52 -11.62 3.00
CA TYR A 156 38.27 -10.87 3.07
C TYR A 156 37.04 -11.70 2.70
N GLN A 157 37.18 -13.01 2.45
CA GLN A 157 36.07 -13.89 2.04
C GLN A 157 34.91 -13.96 3.06
N ASP A 158 35.20 -13.59 4.31
CA ASP A 158 34.25 -13.59 5.43
C ASP A 158 33.50 -12.24 5.60
N ILE A 159 33.72 -11.28 4.71
CA ILE A 159 32.96 -10.02 4.62
C ILE A 159 32.00 -10.11 3.44
N ARG A 160 30.74 -9.70 3.63
CA ARG A 160 29.81 -9.45 2.53
C ARG A 160 30.07 -8.04 2.00
N ILE A 161 30.76 -7.93 0.88
CA ILE A 161 31.17 -6.65 0.30
C ILE A 161 30.03 -6.13 -0.57
N ILE A 162 29.48 -4.96 -0.24
CA ILE A 162 28.39 -4.34 -1.02
C ILE A 162 29.03 -3.32 -1.96
N ALA A 163 28.95 -3.55 -3.27
CA ALA A 163 29.46 -2.64 -4.29
C ALA A 163 28.29 -1.83 -4.89
N ILE A 164 28.28 -0.53 -4.64
CA ILE A 164 27.33 0.41 -5.24
C ILE A 164 27.96 0.92 -6.54
N ILE A 165 27.30 0.63 -7.67
CA ILE A 165 27.92 0.79 -8.98
C ILE A 165 27.50 2.12 -9.61
N GLU A 166 28.50 2.99 -9.73
CA GLU A 166 28.55 4.21 -10.56
C GLU A 166 27.30 5.08 -10.47
N PRO A 167 27.08 5.78 -9.34
CA PRO A 167 26.08 6.84 -9.25
C PRO A 167 26.19 7.88 -10.36
N ASP A 168 25.07 8.52 -10.71
CA ASP A 168 25.01 9.61 -11.71
C ASP A 168 25.63 9.25 -13.08
N SER A 169 25.44 7.99 -13.51
CA SER A 169 25.98 7.48 -14.78
C SER A 169 24.89 7.17 -15.82
N LEU A 170 24.44 5.92 -15.91
CA LEU A 170 23.46 5.42 -16.88
C LEU A 170 22.14 6.22 -16.95
N PRO A 171 21.58 6.77 -15.84
CA PRO A 171 20.36 7.59 -15.92
C PRO A 171 20.50 8.79 -16.85
N ASN A 172 21.71 9.36 -16.96
CA ASN A 172 21.99 10.48 -17.86
C ASN A 172 21.80 10.11 -19.34
N LEU A 173 22.03 8.85 -19.70
CA LEU A 173 21.86 8.37 -21.07
C LEU A 173 20.38 8.27 -21.49
N VAL A 174 19.46 8.37 -20.52
CA VAL A 174 18.02 8.39 -20.78
C VAL A 174 17.49 9.82 -20.89
N THR A 175 17.88 10.71 -19.99
CA THR A 175 17.21 12.02 -19.86
C THR A 175 18.04 13.21 -20.33
N ASN A 176 19.37 13.06 -20.39
CA ASN A 176 20.30 14.21 -20.50
C ASN A 176 21.14 14.17 -21.77
N LEU A 177 20.69 13.46 -22.81
CA LEU A 177 21.37 13.41 -24.12
C LEU A 177 21.40 14.75 -24.87
N ASN A 178 20.69 15.77 -24.39
CA ASN A 178 20.83 17.14 -24.88
C ASN A 178 22.09 17.84 -24.34
N THR A 179 22.71 17.32 -23.29
CA THR A 179 24.01 17.77 -22.80
C THR A 179 25.13 17.10 -23.61
N PRO A 180 26.02 17.87 -24.27
CA PRO A 180 27.03 17.31 -25.18
C PRO A 180 27.90 16.21 -24.58
N ALA A 181 28.31 16.34 -23.31
CA ALA A 181 29.11 15.33 -22.63
C ALA A 181 28.34 14.00 -22.46
N CYS A 182 27.05 14.04 -22.13
CA CYS A 182 26.21 12.83 -22.03
C CYS A 182 25.91 12.22 -23.40
N ALA A 183 25.66 13.05 -24.42
CA ALA A 183 25.52 12.60 -25.81
C ALA A 183 26.80 11.88 -26.29
N GLN A 184 27.97 12.41 -25.93
CA GLN A 184 29.25 11.78 -26.20
C GLN A 184 29.41 10.47 -25.41
N ALA A 185 28.99 10.42 -24.13
CA ALA A 185 29.09 9.21 -23.31
C ALA A 185 28.26 8.07 -23.91
N SER A 186 27.03 8.37 -24.33
CA SER A 186 26.14 7.43 -25.02
C SER A 186 26.68 7.01 -26.39
N SER A 187 27.04 7.96 -27.25
CA SER A 187 27.49 7.65 -28.62
C SER A 187 28.81 6.88 -28.68
N THR A 188 29.67 7.03 -27.67
CA THR A 188 30.92 6.27 -27.55
C THR A 188 30.73 4.92 -26.84
N GLY A 189 29.60 4.70 -26.17
CA GLY A 189 29.29 3.50 -25.39
C GLY A 189 30.17 3.30 -24.15
N ILE A 190 30.85 4.36 -23.68
CA ILE A 190 31.88 4.25 -22.63
C ILE A 190 31.25 3.95 -21.27
N TYR A 191 30.12 4.55 -20.94
CA TYR A 191 29.42 4.30 -19.68
C TYR A 191 28.95 2.84 -19.62
N GLU A 192 28.27 2.37 -20.66
CA GLU A 192 27.79 0.99 -20.76
C GLU A 192 28.94 -0.01 -20.68
N ALA A 193 30.05 0.25 -21.38
CA ALA A 193 31.23 -0.60 -21.37
C ALA A 193 31.96 -0.62 -20.02
N GLY A 194 32.01 0.53 -19.32
CA GLY A 194 32.60 0.64 -17.99
C GLY A 194 31.79 -0.09 -16.94
N VAL A 195 30.47 0.18 -16.86
CA VAL A 195 29.56 -0.51 -15.93
C VAL A 195 29.56 -2.01 -16.17
N LYS A 196 29.47 -2.46 -17.43
CA LYS A 196 29.55 -3.89 -17.76
C LYS A 196 30.86 -4.51 -17.25
N TYR A 197 31.99 -3.86 -17.44
CA TYR A 197 33.29 -4.39 -16.99
C TYR A 197 33.39 -4.46 -15.46
N ALA A 198 32.88 -3.45 -14.75
CA ALA A 198 32.82 -3.46 -13.29
C ALA A 198 31.98 -4.65 -12.79
N LEU A 199 30.79 -4.85 -13.35
CA LEU A 199 29.93 -5.98 -13.01
C LEU A 199 30.58 -7.34 -13.30
N ASP A 200 31.18 -7.52 -14.48
CA ASP A 200 31.87 -8.76 -14.85
C ASP A 200 32.98 -9.11 -13.87
N LYS A 201 33.77 -8.11 -13.44
CA LYS A 201 34.90 -8.32 -12.52
C LYS A 201 34.47 -8.54 -11.07
N LEU A 202 33.49 -7.77 -10.60
CA LEU A 202 33.06 -7.81 -9.21
C LEU A 202 32.15 -9.02 -8.93
N HIS A 203 31.24 -9.36 -9.85
CA HIS A 203 30.37 -10.54 -9.71
C HIS A 203 31.16 -11.86 -9.69
N ALA A 204 32.35 -11.91 -10.31
CA ALA A 204 33.22 -13.09 -10.26
C ALA A 204 33.76 -13.39 -8.84
N ILE A 205 33.59 -12.48 -7.88
CA ILE A 205 34.04 -12.61 -6.50
C ILE A 205 32.82 -13.02 -5.64
N PRO A 206 32.75 -14.25 -5.10
CA PRO A 206 31.52 -14.81 -4.54
C PRO A 206 30.88 -14.04 -3.38
N ASN A 207 31.67 -13.27 -2.62
CA ASN A 207 31.21 -12.49 -1.47
C ASN A 207 30.98 -11.00 -1.79
N VAL A 208 31.03 -10.59 -3.06
CA VAL A 208 30.71 -9.23 -3.52
C VAL A 208 29.28 -9.20 -4.06
N TYR A 209 28.50 -8.21 -3.62
CA TYR A 209 27.11 -7.98 -3.98
C TYR A 209 26.97 -6.64 -4.71
N ASN A 210 26.55 -6.65 -5.98
CA ASN A 210 26.49 -5.48 -6.85
C ASN A 210 25.08 -4.87 -6.87
N TYR A 211 24.97 -3.62 -6.45
CA TYR A 211 23.75 -2.81 -6.55
C TYR A 211 24.00 -1.64 -7.50
N LEU A 212 23.32 -1.62 -8.65
CA LEU A 212 23.46 -0.54 -9.62
C LEU A 212 22.69 0.69 -9.15
N ASP A 213 23.34 1.86 -9.16
CA ASP A 213 22.63 3.11 -8.95
C ASP A 213 21.60 3.36 -10.07
N ILE A 214 20.41 3.82 -9.71
CA ILE A 214 19.33 4.12 -10.65
C ILE A 214 18.66 5.46 -10.33
N GLY A 215 19.46 6.45 -9.91
CA GLY A 215 18.98 7.80 -9.64
C GLY A 215 17.94 7.84 -8.52
N HIS A 216 16.88 8.63 -8.70
CA HIS A 216 15.82 8.79 -7.72
C HIS A 216 14.50 9.17 -8.40
N SER A 217 13.39 9.13 -7.65
CA SER A 217 12.04 9.36 -8.17
C SER A 217 11.88 10.72 -8.85
N GLY A 218 12.53 11.76 -8.32
CA GLY A 218 12.54 13.12 -8.88
C GLY A 218 13.28 13.28 -10.20
N TRP A 219 13.93 12.22 -10.69
CA TRP A 219 14.63 12.19 -11.98
C TRP A 219 13.96 11.19 -12.94
N LEU A 220 13.74 9.95 -12.48
CA LEU A 220 13.32 8.85 -13.35
C LEU A 220 11.88 8.40 -13.10
N GLY A 221 11.10 9.13 -12.29
CA GLY A 221 9.73 8.74 -11.94
C GLY A 221 8.72 8.82 -13.09
N TRP A 222 8.90 9.72 -14.07
CA TRP A 222 8.00 9.79 -15.22
C TRP A 222 8.03 8.50 -16.04
N ASP A 223 6.87 8.04 -16.52
CA ASP A 223 6.72 6.74 -17.19
C ASP A 223 7.68 6.54 -18.38
N ASN A 224 7.87 7.57 -19.20
CA ASN A 224 8.80 7.51 -20.32
C ASN A 224 10.25 7.33 -19.86
N ASN A 225 10.68 8.08 -18.83
CA ASN A 225 12.02 7.96 -18.26
C ASN A 225 12.20 6.58 -17.64
N ARG A 226 11.27 6.17 -16.75
CA ARG A 226 11.30 4.88 -16.05
C ARG A 226 11.39 3.70 -17.00
N THR A 227 10.56 3.66 -18.03
CA THR A 227 10.51 2.55 -19.00
C THR A 227 11.78 2.49 -19.85
N ALA A 228 12.30 3.65 -20.28
CA ALA A 228 13.56 3.73 -21.01
C ALA A 228 14.76 3.32 -20.14
N THR A 229 14.78 3.73 -18.86
CA THR A 229 15.79 3.31 -17.88
C THR A 229 15.76 1.80 -17.69
N ILE A 230 14.60 1.19 -17.45
CA ILE A 230 14.49 -0.27 -17.32
C ILE A 230 15.07 -0.98 -18.54
N SER A 231 14.77 -0.47 -19.74
CA SER A 231 15.27 -1.04 -20.99
C SER A 231 16.79 -0.90 -21.15
N LEU A 232 17.35 0.28 -20.85
CA LEU A 232 18.79 0.53 -20.87
C LEU A 232 19.54 -0.38 -19.90
N TYR A 233 19.10 -0.43 -18.64
CA TYR A 233 19.74 -1.24 -17.60
C TYR A 233 19.65 -2.73 -17.91
N THR A 234 18.50 -3.20 -18.40
CA THR A 234 18.34 -4.60 -18.84
C THR A 234 19.32 -4.92 -19.95
N SER A 235 19.46 -4.07 -20.97
CA SER A 235 20.41 -4.26 -22.06
C SER A 235 21.87 -4.32 -21.60
N VAL A 236 22.28 -3.37 -20.75
CA VAL A 236 23.66 -3.31 -20.22
C VAL A 236 24.00 -4.55 -19.41
N VAL A 237 23.14 -4.93 -18.45
CA VAL A 237 23.41 -6.05 -17.55
C VAL A 237 23.25 -7.39 -18.27
N GLN A 238 22.29 -7.55 -19.17
CA GLN A 238 22.18 -8.76 -20.00
C GLN A 238 23.41 -8.98 -20.88
N GLY A 239 24.13 -7.91 -21.22
CA GLY A 239 25.38 -7.97 -21.96
C GLY A 239 26.58 -8.49 -21.16
N THR A 240 26.50 -8.60 -19.83
CA THR A 240 27.58 -9.15 -18.96
C THR A 240 27.74 -10.65 -19.14
N ALA A 241 28.84 -11.22 -18.62
CA ALA A 241 29.14 -12.64 -18.70
C ALA A 241 28.13 -13.53 -17.96
N ALA A 242 27.55 -13.06 -16.85
CA ALA A 242 26.52 -13.79 -16.10
C ALA A 242 25.09 -13.30 -16.41
N GLY A 243 24.92 -12.41 -17.39
CA GLY A 243 23.65 -11.80 -17.74
C GLY A 243 23.04 -11.06 -16.55
N LEU A 244 21.71 -11.17 -16.39
CA LEU A 244 21.00 -10.46 -15.31
C LEU A 244 21.46 -10.84 -13.89
N ASN A 245 22.12 -11.98 -13.71
CA ASN A 245 22.65 -12.40 -12.41
C ASN A 245 23.92 -11.63 -12.00
N SER A 246 24.52 -10.83 -12.89
CA SER A 246 25.67 -9.99 -12.53
C SER A 246 25.34 -8.85 -11.56
N ALA A 247 24.06 -8.59 -11.35
CA ALA A 247 23.56 -7.57 -10.43
C ALA A 247 22.58 -8.19 -9.44
N ASP A 248 22.84 -7.97 -8.15
CA ASP A 248 22.01 -8.45 -7.05
C ASP A 248 20.80 -7.54 -6.80
N GLY A 249 20.91 -6.30 -7.26
CA GLY A 249 19.83 -5.34 -7.14
C GLY A 249 20.18 -3.97 -7.68
N PHE A 250 19.39 -3.00 -7.22
CA PHE A 250 19.54 -1.58 -7.55
C PHE A 250 19.54 -0.73 -6.30
N ILE A 251 20.00 0.51 -6.41
CA ILE A 251 19.92 1.49 -5.33
C ILE A 251 19.38 2.82 -5.85
N THR A 252 18.45 3.42 -5.10
CA THR A 252 17.94 4.76 -5.38
C THR A 252 18.39 5.77 -4.33
N ASN A 253 18.25 7.05 -4.68
CA ASN A 253 18.45 8.20 -3.82
C ASN A 253 19.89 8.41 -3.33
N THR A 254 20.87 7.72 -3.91
CA THR A 254 22.30 7.85 -3.57
C THR A 254 22.71 9.32 -3.56
N ALA A 255 23.17 9.80 -2.40
CA ALA A 255 23.54 11.19 -2.17
C ALA A 255 22.46 12.24 -2.50
N ASN A 256 21.18 11.85 -2.64
CA ASN A 256 20.08 12.78 -2.83
C ASN A 256 19.30 12.98 -1.51
N SER A 257 18.17 13.66 -1.58
CA SER A 257 17.33 13.98 -0.42
C SER A 257 15.85 13.77 -0.69
N THR A 258 15.48 13.00 -1.72
CA THR A 258 14.06 12.70 -1.98
C THR A 258 13.53 11.83 -0.84
N PRO A 259 12.40 12.18 -0.20
CA PRO A 259 11.96 11.55 1.03
C PRO A 259 11.67 10.06 0.82
N LEU A 260 11.80 9.30 1.92
CA LEU A 260 11.43 7.90 1.90
C LEU A 260 9.93 7.69 1.65
N ASN A 261 9.08 8.54 2.25
CA ASN A 261 7.64 8.57 2.05
C ASN A 261 7.12 10.02 2.07
N GLU A 262 6.07 10.32 1.32
CA GLU A 262 5.30 11.57 1.39
C GLU A 262 3.94 11.34 2.11
N PRO A 263 3.93 11.28 3.46
CA PRO A 263 2.78 10.77 4.23
C PRO A 263 1.52 11.64 4.11
N ASN A 264 1.68 12.92 3.80
CA ASN A 264 0.57 13.86 3.66
C ASN A 264 0.03 13.92 2.21
N LEU A 265 0.76 13.33 1.25
CA LEU A 265 0.44 13.33 -0.17
C LEU A 265 0.46 11.90 -0.77
N PRO A 266 -0.21 10.91 -0.15
CA PRO A 266 -0.06 9.49 -0.52
C PRO A 266 -0.76 9.11 -1.84
N ASN A 267 -1.54 10.02 -2.45
CA ASN A 267 -2.27 9.76 -3.68
C ASN A 267 -1.95 10.84 -4.74
N PRO A 268 -1.05 10.57 -5.69
CA PRO A 268 -0.67 11.54 -6.73
C PRO A 268 -1.83 11.94 -7.66
N ASP A 269 -2.88 11.12 -7.75
CA ASP A 269 -4.08 11.37 -8.55
C ASP A 269 -5.21 12.10 -7.79
N LEU A 270 -4.98 12.45 -6.51
CA LEU A 270 -5.95 13.22 -5.73
C LEU A 270 -6.29 14.53 -6.46
N ASN A 271 -7.58 14.76 -6.71
CA ASN A 271 -8.06 15.94 -7.40
C ASN A 271 -8.25 17.11 -6.43
N ILE A 272 -7.54 18.20 -6.66
CA ILE A 272 -7.72 19.49 -5.97
C ILE A 272 -7.96 20.55 -7.03
N GLY A 273 -9.09 21.26 -6.97
CA GLY A 273 -9.40 22.32 -7.94
C GLY A 273 -9.51 21.85 -9.40
N GLY A 274 -9.89 20.59 -9.63
CA GLY A 274 -10.07 20.02 -10.97
C GLY A 274 -8.81 19.39 -11.59
N GLN A 275 -7.67 19.39 -10.89
CA GLN A 275 -6.40 18.83 -11.38
C GLN A 275 -5.81 17.84 -10.36
N PRO A 276 -5.11 16.78 -10.81
CA PRO A 276 -4.44 15.86 -9.91
C PRO A 276 -3.21 16.53 -9.26
N ILE A 277 -2.94 16.28 -7.98
CA ILE A 277 -1.83 16.95 -7.28
C ILE A 277 -0.44 16.70 -7.88
N LYS A 278 -0.25 15.59 -8.61
CA LYS A 278 0.98 15.34 -9.37
C LYS A 278 1.27 16.40 -10.43
N SER A 279 0.26 17.11 -10.94
CA SER A 279 0.44 18.20 -11.91
C SER A 279 0.90 19.52 -11.25
N SER A 280 1.11 19.56 -9.94
CA SER A 280 1.67 20.72 -9.25
C SER A 280 3.07 21.07 -9.77
N LYS A 281 3.48 22.32 -9.58
CA LYS A 281 4.79 22.83 -10.02
C LYS A 281 5.97 22.04 -9.44
N PHE A 282 5.82 21.47 -8.24
CA PHE A 282 6.91 20.73 -7.60
C PHE A 282 7.09 19.31 -8.16
N TYR A 283 6.01 18.68 -8.62
CA TYR A 283 6.04 17.29 -9.11
C TYR A 283 5.96 17.17 -10.63
N GLU A 284 5.45 18.18 -11.34
CA GLU A 284 5.52 18.30 -12.81
C GLU A 284 5.01 17.04 -13.55
N TRP A 285 3.87 16.53 -13.12
CA TRP A 285 3.22 15.30 -13.60
C TRP A 285 3.89 13.98 -13.22
N ASN A 286 4.99 14.00 -12.45
CA ASN A 286 5.62 12.80 -11.94
C ASN A 286 4.72 12.11 -10.90
N PRO A 287 4.33 10.84 -11.11
CA PRO A 287 3.46 10.15 -10.16
C PRO A 287 4.18 9.62 -8.91
N TYR A 288 5.51 9.65 -8.86
CA TYR A 288 6.29 9.15 -7.72
C TYR A 288 6.86 10.30 -6.91
N PHE A 289 6.26 10.54 -5.75
CA PHE A 289 6.63 11.64 -4.86
C PHE A 289 7.77 11.27 -3.91
N ASP A 290 7.92 9.97 -3.64
CA ASP A 290 8.91 9.42 -2.72
C ASP A 290 9.60 8.17 -3.28
N GLU A 291 10.62 7.71 -2.55
CA GLU A 291 11.47 6.59 -2.96
C GLU A 291 10.84 5.22 -2.72
N THR A 292 9.91 5.08 -1.76
CA THR A 292 9.26 3.80 -1.48
C THR A 292 8.33 3.41 -2.63
N ASP A 293 7.52 4.34 -3.12
CA ASP A 293 6.63 4.08 -4.26
C ASP A 293 7.41 3.88 -5.56
N PHE A 294 8.49 4.64 -5.73
CA PHE A 294 9.34 4.56 -6.92
C PHE A 294 10.08 3.23 -7.03
N THR A 295 10.68 2.76 -5.93
CA THR A 295 11.37 1.46 -5.89
C THR A 295 10.42 0.30 -6.14
N ALA A 296 9.18 0.36 -5.64
CA ALA A 296 8.15 -0.63 -5.94
C ALA A 296 7.81 -0.67 -7.44
N ALA A 297 7.69 0.49 -8.09
CA ALA A 297 7.41 0.58 -9.52
C ALA A 297 8.59 0.13 -10.39
N LEU A 298 9.83 0.43 -10.00
CA LEU A 298 11.02 -0.06 -10.66
C LEU A 298 11.14 -1.58 -10.53
N TYR A 299 10.96 -2.13 -9.32
CA TYR A 299 10.98 -3.57 -9.07
C TYR A 299 9.99 -4.30 -9.98
N SER A 300 8.72 -3.87 -9.98
CA SER A 300 7.70 -4.45 -10.85
C SER A 300 8.09 -4.35 -12.33
N GLY A 301 8.66 -3.22 -12.75
CA GLY A 301 9.09 -3.01 -14.12
C GLY A 301 10.24 -3.93 -14.55
N PHE A 302 11.26 -4.12 -13.71
CA PHE A 302 12.38 -5.02 -14.00
C PHE A 302 11.95 -6.49 -14.01
N VAL A 303 11.12 -6.92 -13.07
CA VAL A 303 10.58 -8.29 -13.07
C VAL A 303 9.76 -8.56 -14.35
N GLN A 304 8.95 -7.59 -14.79
CA GLN A 304 8.25 -7.69 -16.08
C GLN A 304 9.20 -7.71 -17.29
N ALA A 305 10.36 -7.06 -17.19
CA ALA A 305 11.42 -7.09 -18.20
C ALA A 305 12.28 -8.37 -18.16
N GLY A 306 11.97 -9.33 -17.28
CA GLY A 306 12.63 -10.65 -17.24
C GLY A 306 13.72 -10.79 -16.19
N TRP A 307 13.90 -9.82 -15.29
CA TRP A 307 14.82 -9.94 -14.15
C TRP A 307 14.30 -10.95 -13.14
N PRO A 308 15.20 -11.68 -12.44
CA PRO A 308 14.80 -12.62 -11.41
C PRO A 308 14.10 -11.88 -10.27
N ALA A 309 13.02 -12.46 -9.73
CA ALA A 309 12.26 -11.85 -8.63
C ALA A 309 13.07 -11.68 -7.32
N SER A 310 14.27 -12.28 -7.26
CA SER A 310 15.22 -12.16 -6.15
C SER A 310 16.01 -10.85 -6.13
N ILE A 311 15.92 -10.01 -7.17
CA ILE A 311 16.57 -8.69 -7.11
C ILE A 311 16.06 -7.87 -5.92
N GLY A 312 16.98 -7.20 -5.25
CA GLY A 312 16.67 -6.28 -4.18
C GLY A 312 16.83 -4.81 -4.55
N PHE A 313 16.26 -3.94 -3.73
CA PHE A 313 16.45 -2.50 -3.80
C PHE A 313 17.01 -1.97 -2.49
N LEU A 314 18.01 -1.10 -2.61
CA LEU A 314 18.46 -0.25 -1.52
C LEU A 314 17.92 1.16 -1.70
N ILE A 315 17.73 1.88 -0.59
CA ILE A 315 17.44 3.31 -0.60
C ILE A 315 18.49 3.99 0.28
N ASP A 316 19.19 4.99 -0.27
CA ASP A 316 20.03 5.87 0.55
C ASP A 316 19.14 6.80 1.38
N THR A 317 19.12 6.57 2.69
CA THR A 317 18.33 7.33 3.67
C THR A 317 19.17 8.32 4.47
N SER A 318 20.41 8.56 4.06
CA SER A 318 21.37 9.39 4.81
C SER A 318 20.89 10.81 5.08
N ARG A 319 20.15 11.44 4.15
CA ARG A 319 19.81 12.88 4.20
C ARG A 319 18.38 13.20 3.74
N ASN A 320 17.47 12.23 3.77
CA ASN A 320 16.12 12.37 3.24
C ASN A 320 15.00 12.37 4.29
N GLY A 321 15.33 12.63 5.57
CA GLY A 321 14.34 12.63 6.65
C GLY A 321 13.34 13.77 6.55
N TRP A 322 13.82 14.98 6.24
CA TRP A 322 13.00 16.22 6.24
C TRP A 322 12.19 16.41 7.53
N GLY A 323 12.88 16.32 8.66
CA GLY A 323 12.33 16.59 9.98
C GLY A 323 12.41 18.07 10.36
N GLY A 324 12.70 18.29 11.63
CA GLY A 324 12.74 19.63 12.20
C GLY A 324 11.36 20.28 12.34
N VAL A 325 11.35 21.53 12.77
CA VAL A 325 10.12 22.28 13.08
C VAL A 325 9.25 22.59 11.85
N ASN A 326 9.83 22.48 10.65
CA ASN A 326 9.16 22.81 9.39
C ASN A 326 8.54 21.57 8.69
N ARG A 327 8.64 20.38 9.28
CA ARG A 327 8.01 19.17 8.71
C ARG A 327 6.48 19.27 8.85
N PRO A 328 5.72 19.22 7.74
CA PRO A 328 4.27 19.25 7.81
C PRO A 328 3.67 17.95 8.34
N THR A 329 2.53 18.06 9.04
CA THR A 329 1.76 16.94 9.59
C THR A 329 0.42 16.72 8.88
N SER A 330 0.08 17.57 7.89
CA SER A 330 -1.12 17.48 7.07
C SER A 330 -0.96 18.34 5.80
N ALA A 331 -1.80 18.12 4.80
CA ALA A 331 -1.88 18.96 3.60
C ALA A 331 -3.21 19.74 3.59
N THR A 332 -3.15 21.03 3.24
CA THR A 332 -4.31 21.93 3.14
C THR A 332 -4.15 22.94 1.99
N GLY A 333 -5.23 23.31 1.34
CA GLY A 333 -5.20 24.28 0.24
C GLY A 333 -6.34 24.09 -0.74
N SER A 334 -6.76 25.17 -1.39
CA SER A 334 -7.85 25.15 -2.39
C SER A 334 -7.37 25.01 -3.84
N ASP A 335 -6.05 25.10 -4.07
CA ASP A 335 -5.40 24.86 -5.36
C ASP A 335 -4.24 23.86 -5.19
N ILE A 336 -3.86 23.20 -6.29
CA ILE A 336 -2.85 22.12 -6.28
C ILE A 336 -1.50 22.56 -5.72
N ASN A 337 -1.03 23.77 -6.00
CA ASN A 337 0.30 24.21 -5.59
C ASN A 337 0.31 24.55 -4.10
N THR A 338 -0.72 25.24 -3.61
CA THR A 338 -0.86 25.53 -2.18
C THR A 338 -1.03 24.24 -1.38
N TYR A 339 -1.85 23.29 -1.87
CA TYR A 339 -2.07 22.00 -1.22
C TYR A 339 -0.80 21.16 -1.15
N VAL A 340 -0.08 21.04 -2.27
CA VAL A 340 1.19 20.29 -2.29
C VAL A 340 2.25 20.96 -1.43
N ASN A 341 2.44 22.28 -1.54
CA ASN A 341 3.46 22.99 -0.76
C ASN A 341 3.21 22.97 0.76
N SER A 342 1.95 22.89 1.18
CA SER A 342 1.62 22.73 2.60
C SER A 342 1.82 21.30 3.11
N GLY A 343 1.62 20.29 2.24
CA GLY A 343 1.71 18.87 2.61
C GLY A 343 3.07 18.23 2.45
N ARG A 344 3.86 18.60 1.44
CA ARG A 344 5.11 17.92 1.08
C ARG A 344 6.15 18.02 2.18
N VAL A 345 6.75 16.90 2.55
CA VAL A 345 7.85 16.89 3.52
C VAL A 345 9.15 17.31 2.86
N ASP A 346 9.39 16.97 1.60
CA ASP A 346 10.51 17.53 0.85
C ASP A 346 10.38 19.05 0.78
N ARG A 347 11.33 19.81 1.34
CA ARG A 347 11.26 21.27 1.42
C ARG A 347 12.14 21.99 0.41
N ARG A 348 12.71 21.29 -0.57
CA ARG A 348 13.46 21.92 -1.66
C ARG A 348 12.58 22.90 -2.45
N ASP A 349 13.23 23.85 -3.12
CA ASP A 349 12.56 24.73 -4.07
C ASP A 349 12.22 24.01 -5.38
N HIS A 350 13.05 23.04 -5.77
CA HIS A 350 12.84 22.16 -6.91
C HIS A 350 13.46 20.77 -6.67
N ARG A 351 12.85 19.70 -7.22
CA ARG A 351 13.34 18.32 -7.02
C ARG A 351 14.70 18.05 -7.67
N GLY A 352 15.09 18.88 -8.64
CA GLY A 352 16.41 18.85 -9.28
C GLY A 352 17.53 19.49 -8.45
N ASN A 353 17.22 20.14 -7.33
CA ASN A 353 18.23 20.68 -6.42
C ASN A 353 18.87 19.53 -5.62
N TRP A 354 20.15 19.27 -5.88
CA TRP A 354 20.88 18.12 -5.32
C TRP A 354 22.01 18.53 -4.36
N CYS A 355 22.60 19.72 -4.55
CA CYS A 355 23.82 20.09 -3.83
C CYS A 355 23.52 20.78 -2.51
N ASN A 356 24.01 20.21 -1.41
CA ASN A 356 24.00 20.78 -0.08
C ASN A 356 22.65 21.35 0.38
N ASN A 357 21.55 20.64 0.09
CA ASN A 357 20.19 21.12 0.27
C ASN A 357 19.91 21.62 1.69
N SER A 358 19.57 22.90 1.81
CA SER A 358 19.11 23.52 3.05
C SER A 358 17.78 22.92 3.51
N GLY A 359 17.61 22.80 4.83
CA GLY A 359 16.43 22.21 5.46
C GLY A 359 16.37 20.68 5.45
N ALA A 360 17.28 20.00 4.72
CA ALA A 360 17.38 18.55 4.74
C ALA A 360 17.72 18.02 6.15
N GLY A 361 17.48 16.73 6.37
CA GLY A 361 17.66 16.07 7.64
C GLY A 361 18.05 14.61 7.48
N ILE A 362 18.76 14.04 8.46
CA ILE A 362 19.06 12.60 8.47
C ILE A 362 17.75 11.80 8.40
N GLY A 363 17.69 10.81 7.51
CA GLY A 363 16.52 9.94 7.36
C GLY A 363 16.55 8.73 8.29
N GLU A 364 15.82 7.69 7.90
CA GLU A 364 15.83 6.41 8.61
C GLU A 364 17.25 5.86 8.78
N ALA A 365 17.54 5.31 9.95
CA ALA A 365 18.82 4.65 10.20
C ALA A 365 18.98 3.41 9.30
N PRO A 366 20.23 3.00 8.99
CA PRO A 366 20.46 1.79 8.20
C PRO A 366 19.75 0.58 8.81
N LYS A 367 18.95 -0.12 7.99
CA LYS A 367 18.03 -1.16 8.44
C LYS A 367 17.87 -2.23 7.36
N ALA A 368 18.20 -3.48 7.71
CA ALA A 368 17.96 -4.63 6.84
C ALA A 368 16.47 -4.98 6.75
N ALA A 369 16.01 -5.37 5.57
CA ALA A 369 14.66 -5.84 5.25
C ALA A 369 13.54 -5.00 5.92
N PRO A 370 13.41 -3.70 5.57
CA PRO A 370 12.60 -2.76 6.33
C PRO A 370 11.08 -3.01 6.27
N GLY A 371 10.58 -3.83 5.33
CA GLY A 371 9.17 -4.22 5.27
C GLY A 371 8.76 -4.73 3.89
N PRO A 372 8.70 -3.88 2.84
CA PRO A 372 8.44 -4.32 1.48
C PRO A 372 9.46 -5.38 1.05
N ALA A 373 8.97 -6.50 0.50
CA ALA A 373 9.81 -7.68 0.25
C ALA A 373 10.93 -7.44 -0.78
N HIS A 374 10.79 -6.43 -1.64
CA HIS A 374 11.80 -6.04 -2.63
C HIS A 374 12.86 -5.09 -2.06
N LEU A 375 12.70 -4.57 -0.84
CA LEU A 375 13.68 -3.69 -0.21
C LEU A 375 14.65 -4.52 0.63
N ASP A 376 15.91 -4.51 0.22
CA ASP A 376 16.95 -5.26 0.91
C ASP A 376 17.42 -4.55 2.18
N ALA A 377 17.64 -3.24 2.09
CA ALA A 377 17.99 -2.42 3.23
C ALA A 377 17.77 -0.92 2.96
N TYR A 378 17.51 -0.17 4.02
CA TYR A 378 17.90 1.23 4.07
C TYR A 378 19.38 1.32 4.41
N VAL A 379 20.11 2.19 3.72
CA VAL A 379 21.56 2.33 3.85
C VAL A 379 21.92 3.82 3.89
N TRP A 380 23.06 4.16 4.50
CA TRP A 380 23.63 5.50 4.36
C TRP A 380 24.81 5.41 3.42
N VAL A 381 24.58 5.75 2.15
CA VAL A 381 25.64 5.71 1.15
C VAL A 381 26.45 6.99 1.21
N LYS A 382 25.80 8.14 1.05
CA LYS A 382 26.45 9.42 1.32
C LYS A 382 26.63 9.59 2.83
N PRO A 383 27.84 9.74 3.36
CA PRO A 383 28.02 9.95 4.79
C PRO A 383 27.43 11.31 5.21
N PRO A 384 26.45 11.37 6.14
CA PRO A 384 25.84 12.64 6.54
C PRO A 384 26.89 13.61 7.09
N GLY A 385 26.96 14.81 6.51
CA GLY A 385 27.93 15.85 6.87
C GLY A 385 29.10 15.98 5.91
N GLU A 386 29.28 15.08 4.95
CA GLU A 386 30.22 15.31 3.84
C GLU A 386 29.57 16.17 2.75
N SER A 387 30.26 17.23 2.33
CA SER A 387 29.80 18.16 1.30
C SER A 387 29.55 17.48 -0.05
N ASP A 388 28.56 17.97 -0.79
CA ASP A 388 28.30 17.58 -2.17
C ASP A 388 29.20 18.32 -3.17
N GLY A 389 29.70 19.50 -2.79
CA GLY A 389 30.50 20.38 -3.63
C GLY A 389 30.68 21.74 -2.96
N SER A 390 31.71 22.48 -3.36
CA SER A 390 31.98 23.79 -2.75
C SER A 390 30.97 24.83 -3.21
N SER A 391 30.60 25.76 -2.32
CA SER A 391 29.64 26.83 -2.64
C SER A 391 30.25 27.96 -3.48
N SER A 392 31.57 27.91 -3.67
CA SER A 392 32.37 28.79 -4.52
C SER A 392 33.58 28.02 -5.03
N GLU A 393 34.36 28.61 -5.94
CA GLU A 393 35.65 28.04 -6.32
C GLU A 393 36.61 28.04 -5.13
N ILE A 394 37.19 26.87 -4.81
CA ILE A 394 38.16 26.67 -3.74
C ILE A 394 39.38 25.97 -4.34
N PRO A 395 40.57 26.61 -4.35
CA PRO A 395 41.80 25.95 -4.76
C PRO A 395 42.07 24.69 -3.93
N ASN A 396 42.27 23.56 -4.60
CA ASN A 396 42.57 22.28 -3.97
C ASN A 396 43.52 21.46 -4.86
N ASN A 397 44.20 20.50 -4.25
CA ASN A 397 45.10 19.56 -4.93
C ASN A 397 44.40 18.24 -5.33
N GLU A 398 43.07 18.23 -5.32
CA GLU A 398 42.25 17.05 -5.54
C GLU A 398 41.58 17.03 -6.93
N GLY A 399 41.74 18.09 -7.72
CA GLY A 399 41.09 18.25 -9.02
C GLY A 399 39.58 18.51 -8.94
N LYS A 400 39.06 18.87 -7.76
CA LYS A 400 37.64 19.11 -7.53
C LYS A 400 37.27 20.53 -7.94
N GLY A 401 36.26 20.67 -8.80
CA GLY A 401 35.78 21.93 -9.33
C GLY A 401 34.67 22.58 -8.50
N PHE A 402 34.06 23.62 -9.09
CA PHE A 402 32.90 24.32 -8.54
C PHE A 402 31.71 24.20 -9.48
N ASP A 403 30.72 23.40 -9.07
CA ASP A 403 29.44 23.30 -9.77
C ASP A 403 28.48 24.39 -9.27
N ARG A 404 27.86 25.14 -10.20
CA ARG A 404 26.93 26.22 -9.85
C ARG A 404 25.65 25.71 -9.19
N MET A 405 25.32 24.43 -9.27
CA MET A 405 24.23 23.86 -8.47
C MET A 405 24.52 23.89 -6.97
N CYS A 406 25.79 24.06 -6.56
CA CYS A 406 26.22 24.27 -5.18
C CYS A 406 26.29 25.75 -4.76
N ASP A 407 26.09 26.67 -5.71
CA ASP A 407 26.10 28.12 -5.47
C ASP A 407 24.74 28.57 -4.92
N PRO A 408 24.65 29.06 -3.67
CA PRO A 408 23.38 29.51 -3.08
C PRO A 408 22.73 30.67 -3.84
N THR A 409 23.50 31.38 -4.67
CA THR A 409 23.05 32.56 -5.43
C THR A 409 22.66 32.23 -6.87
N PHE A 410 22.89 31.00 -7.32
CA PHE A 410 22.59 30.59 -8.69
C PHE A 410 21.10 30.31 -8.87
N THR A 411 20.51 30.92 -9.90
CA THR A 411 19.18 30.56 -10.39
C THR A 411 19.31 29.43 -11.39
N THR A 412 18.68 28.31 -11.08
CA THR A 412 18.65 27.10 -11.91
C THR A 412 17.87 27.31 -13.21
N ARG A 413 17.96 26.33 -14.12
CA ARG A 413 17.16 26.30 -15.36
C ARG A 413 15.65 26.37 -15.09
N ASP A 414 15.23 25.90 -13.92
CA ASP A 414 13.83 25.80 -13.48
C ASP A 414 13.33 27.11 -12.84
N GLY A 415 14.16 28.16 -12.86
CA GLY A 415 13.80 29.51 -12.42
C GLY A 415 13.73 29.68 -10.90
N VAL A 416 14.32 28.75 -10.14
CA VAL A 416 14.45 28.83 -8.67
C VAL A 416 15.92 28.89 -8.26
N LEU A 417 16.20 29.35 -7.04
CA LEU A 417 17.54 29.23 -6.46
C LEU A 417 17.87 27.75 -6.19
N THR A 418 19.16 27.45 -6.08
CA THR A 418 19.64 26.08 -5.77
C THR A 418 19.22 25.59 -4.38
N GLY A 419 18.99 26.50 -3.43
CA GLY A 419 18.76 26.12 -2.04
C GLY A 419 19.99 25.48 -1.36
N ALA A 420 21.17 25.58 -1.99
CA ALA A 420 22.42 25.08 -1.44
C ALA A 420 22.84 25.89 -0.20
N LEU A 421 23.39 25.22 0.82
CA LEU A 421 23.97 25.91 1.97
C LEU A 421 25.26 26.67 1.57
N PRO A 422 25.45 27.90 2.08
CA PRO A 422 26.67 28.68 1.84
C PRO A 422 27.86 28.12 2.61
N ASN A 423 29.07 28.55 2.23
CA ASN A 423 30.34 28.16 2.87
C ASN A 423 30.62 26.66 2.82
N ALA A 424 30.08 25.96 1.83
CA ALA A 424 30.32 24.54 1.66
C ALA A 424 31.77 24.30 1.21
N PRO A 425 32.50 23.34 1.83
CA PRO A 425 33.82 22.93 1.38
C PRO A 425 33.73 22.08 0.12
N VAL A 426 34.89 21.73 -0.46
CA VAL A 426 34.94 20.87 -1.65
C VAL A 426 34.27 19.51 -1.41
N SER A 427 33.81 18.86 -2.49
CA SER A 427 33.04 17.61 -2.40
C SER A 427 33.76 16.53 -1.58
N GLY A 428 33.02 15.86 -0.69
CA GLY A 428 33.54 14.83 0.21
C GLY A 428 34.31 15.35 1.43
N HIS A 429 34.51 16.66 1.58
CA HIS A 429 35.07 17.24 2.80
C HIS A 429 33.99 17.48 3.85
N TRP A 430 34.40 17.56 5.11
CA TRP A 430 33.49 17.71 6.23
C TRP A 430 32.84 19.10 6.28
N PHE A 431 31.51 19.14 6.22
CA PHE A 431 30.71 20.35 6.27
C PHE A 431 29.95 20.42 7.60
N HIS A 432 30.59 21.02 8.61
CA HIS A 432 30.07 21.12 9.97
C HIS A 432 28.64 21.69 10.04
N ASP A 433 28.37 22.82 9.36
CA ASP A 433 27.08 23.49 9.46
C ASP A 433 25.95 22.65 8.84
N GLN A 434 26.22 22.00 7.70
CA GLN A 434 25.28 21.04 7.13
C GLN A 434 25.08 19.84 8.06
N PHE A 435 26.14 19.30 8.65
CA PHE A 435 26.02 18.18 9.58
C PHE A 435 25.14 18.52 10.79
N VAL A 436 25.35 19.70 11.40
CA VAL A 436 24.51 20.20 12.50
C VAL A 436 23.04 20.28 12.07
N MET A 437 22.77 20.89 10.91
CA MET A 437 21.42 21.00 10.34
C MET A 437 20.80 19.61 10.13
N LEU A 438 21.55 18.69 9.52
CA LEU A 438 21.10 17.33 9.23
C LEU A 438 20.70 16.57 10.51
N VAL A 439 21.47 16.70 11.59
CA VAL A 439 21.18 16.10 12.90
C VAL A 439 19.96 16.74 13.55
N GLN A 440 19.83 18.06 13.49
CA GLN A 440 18.69 18.79 14.06
C GLN A 440 17.37 18.47 13.34
N ASN A 441 17.43 18.32 12.01
CA ASN A 441 16.28 18.03 11.16
C ASN A 441 16.07 16.53 10.93
N ALA A 442 16.70 15.65 11.70
CA ALA A 442 16.55 14.21 11.51
C ALA A 442 15.09 13.75 11.66
N PHE A 443 14.64 12.84 10.79
CA PHE A 443 13.35 12.17 10.88
C PHE A 443 13.47 10.70 10.44
N PRO A 444 13.19 9.72 11.33
CA PRO A 444 12.78 9.90 12.73
C PRO A 444 13.79 10.67 13.58
N VAL A 445 13.31 11.28 14.68
CA VAL A 445 14.19 12.02 15.58
C VAL A 445 15.24 11.07 16.14
N LEU A 446 16.51 11.44 15.99
CA LEU A 446 17.64 10.66 16.51
C LEU A 446 17.50 10.49 18.03
N PRO A 447 17.66 9.26 18.56
CA PRO A 447 17.76 9.07 20.00
C PRO A 447 18.96 9.87 20.53
N ALA A 448 18.83 10.44 21.72
CA ALA A 448 19.96 11.09 22.38
C ALA A 448 20.72 10.02 23.18
N THR A 449 21.73 9.38 22.57
CA THR A 449 22.64 8.51 23.32
C THR A 449 23.61 9.39 24.11
N ASN A 450 23.31 9.67 25.37
CA ASN A 450 24.34 10.12 26.30
C ASN A 450 25.36 8.98 26.41
N GLY A 451 26.60 9.21 25.98
CA GLY A 451 27.68 8.24 26.09
C GLY A 451 27.70 7.57 27.48
N GLY A 452 27.77 6.24 27.48
CA GLY A 452 28.11 5.40 28.63
C GLY A 452 27.58 5.82 30.00
N GLY A 453 26.32 5.52 30.31
CA GLY A 453 25.89 5.46 31.71
C GLY A 453 26.65 4.33 32.43
N THR A 454 27.46 4.66 33.42
CA THR A 454 28.18 3.72 34.30
C THR A 454 27.25 2.95 35.26
N THR A 455 25.94 3.07 35.09
CA THR A 455 24.92 2.45 35.94
C THR A 455 23.81 1.84 35.08
N ALA A 456 23.28 0.70 35.54
CA ALA A 456 22.11 0.08 34.92
C ALA A 456 20.94 1.07 34.92
N PRO A 457 20.04 1.03 33.92
CA PRO A 457 18.96 2.01 33.81
C PRO A 457 18.00 1.92 35.01
N ALA A 458 17.10 2.89 35.17
CA ALA A 458 15.99 2.74 36.12
C ALA A 458 15.02 1.61 35.68
N ALA A 459 14.30 1.02 36.63
CA ALA A 459 13.21 0.10 36.31
C ALA A 459 12.17 0.80 35.42
N PRO A 460 11.67 0.16 34.34
CA PRO A 460 10.62 0.73 33.50
C PRO A 460 9.38 1.11 34.30
N ALA A 461 8.85 2.31 34.04
CA ALA A 461 7.67 2.84 34.69
C ALA A 461 6.41 2.65 33.83
N ALA A 462 5.24 2.83 34.44
CA ALA A 462 3.94 2.82 33.75
C ALA A 462 3.69 1.62 32.83
N LEU A 463 4.18 0.43 33.20
CA LEU A 463 3.82 -0.80 32.50
C LEU A 463 2.30 -0.92 32.44
N THR A 464 1.76 -1.21 31.27
CA THR A 464 0.37 -1.59 31.03
C THR A 464 0.33 -2.95 30.35
N ALA A 465 -0.78 -3.66 30.52
CA ALA A 465 -1.02 -4.96 29.93
C ALA A 465 -2.46 -5.00 29.42
N THR A 466 -2.63 -5.04 28.10
CA THR A 466 -3.93 -5.04 27.42
C THR A 466 -4.16 -6.42 26.81
N ALA A 467 -5.25 -7.07 27.20
CA ALA A 467 -5.61 -8.39 26.69
C ALA A 467 -6.04 -8.33 25.21
N GLY A 468 -5.66 -9.35 24.45
CA GLY A 468 -6.17 -9.64 23.11
C GLY A 468 -6.43 -11.14 22.93
N ASN A 469 -6.72 -11.58 21.69
CA ASN A 469 -6.94 -12.99 21.40
C ASN A 469 -5.65 -13.80 21.50
N ALA A 470 -5.58 -14.71 22.47
CA ALA A 470 -4.41 -15.54 22.73
C ALA A 470 -3.12 -14.71 22.88
N GLN A 471 -3.24 -13.44 23.29
CA GLN A 471 -2.11 -12.53 23.41
C GLN A 471 -2.34 -11.44 24.47
N VAL A 472 -1.25 -10.82 24.92
CA VAL A 472 -1.26 -9.60 25.74
C VAL A 472 -0.30 -8.59 25.12
N SER A 473 -0.81 -7.40 24.81
CA SER A 473 0.02 -6.26 24.39
C SER A 473 0.46 -5.47 25.61
N LEU A 474 1.76 -5.31 25.76
CA LEU A 474 2.41 -4.59 26.85
C LEU A 474 2.96 -3.27 26.31
N SER A 475 2.89 -2.22 27.10
CA SER A 475 3.61 -0.97 26.85
C SER A 475 4.11 -0.37 28.15
N TRP A 476 5.21 0.35 28.12
CA TRP A 476 5.81 0.99 29.29
C TRP A 476 6.44 2.32 28.90
N THR A 477 6.81 3.14 29.89
CA THR A 477 7.60 4.35 29.66
C THR A 477 9.07 3.98 29.50
N ALA A 478 9.75 4.61 28.54
CA ALA A 478 11.18 4.40 28.33
C ALA A 478 11.98 4.75 29.60
N SER A 479 12.90 3.87 29.99
CA SER A 479 13.92 4.16 31.01
C SER A 479 15.07 4.93 30.38
N ALA A 480 15.44 6.06 30.96
CA ALA A 480 16.60 6.83 30.53
C ALA A 480 17.88 5.95 30.55
N GLY A 481 18.64 5.96 29.45
CA GLY A 481 19.88 5.18 29.33
C GLY A 481 19.69 3.69 29.04
N ALA A 482 18.47 3.20 28.83
CA ALA A 482 18.21 1.83 28.38
C ALA A 482 18.46 1.69 26.87
N THR A 483 19.20 0.66 26.48
CA THR A 483 19.40 0.27 25.07
C THR A 483 18.42 -0.82 24.64
N SER A 484 17.87 -1.58 25.59
CA SER A 484 16.84 -2.59 25.33
C SER A 484 16.06 -2.93 26.61
N TYR A 485 15.08 -3.81 26.52
CA TYR A 485 14.25 -4.28 27.64
C TYR A 485 14.11 -5.81 27.61
N ASN A 486 14.00 -6.42 28.79
CA ASN A 486 13.59 -7.81 28.95
C ASN A 486 12.15 -7.85 29.47
N VAL A 487 11.29 -8.59 28.77
CA VAL A 487 9.91 -8.83 29.17
C VAL A 487 9.83 -10.20 29.83
N LYS A 488 9.30 -10.25 31.06
CA LYS A 488 9.21 -11.47 31.84
C LYS A 488 7.75 -11.74 32.22
N ARG A 489 7.37 -13.01 32.26
CA ARG A 489 6.01 -13.49 32.51
C ARG A 489 5.99 -14.48 33.67
N SER A 490 4.90 -14.50 34.43
CA SER A 490 4.58 -15.54 35.41
C SER A 490 3.09 -15.88 35.40
N LEU A 491 2.74 -17.03 35.97
CA LEU A 491 1.35 -17.40 36.32
C LEU A 491 0.99 -16.99 37.76
N SER A 492 1.93 -16.40 38.50
CA SER A 492 1.71 -15.88 39.85
C SER A 492 2.15 -14.41 39.94
N ALA A 493 1.41 -13.60 40.71
CA ALA A 493 1.76 -12.21 40.98
C ALA A 493 3.11 -12.06 41.70
N SER A 494 3.52 -13.07 42.48
CA SER A 494 4.79 -13.07 43.23
C SER A 494 5.96 -13.70 42.46
N GLY A 495 5.75 -14.13 41.22
CA GLY A 495 6.73 -14.90 40.46
C GLY A 495 6.81 -16.39 40.88
N PRO A 496 7.84 -17.12 40.43
CA PRO A 496 9.00 -16.63 39.65
C PRO A 496 8.59 -16.16 38.25
N PHE A 497 9.29 -15.13 37.75
CA PHE A 497 9.10 -14.61 36.39
C PHE A 497 10.14 -15.19 35.44
N THR A 498 9.70 -15.66 34.29
CA THR A 498 10.56 -16.18 33.20
C THR A 498 10.61 -15.19 32.06
N THR A 499 11.78 -14.92 31.50
CA THR A 499 11.93 -14.06 30.32
C THR A 499 11.22 -14.68 29.11
N VAL A 500 10.26 -13.96 28.54
CA VAL A 500 9.52 -14.35 27.34
C VAL A 500 9.98 -13.58 26.11
N ALA A 501 10.62 -12.42 26.29
CA ALA A 501 11.36 -11.73 25.26
C ALA A 501 12.56 -10.98 25.87
N ALA A 502 13.70 -11.07 25.21
CA ALA A 502 14.92 -10.37 25.60
C ALA A 502 15.28 -9.33 24.53
N ASN A 503 16.01 -8.30 24.93
CA ASN A 503 16.53 -7.25 24.05
C ASN A 503 15.47 -6.53 23.19
N VAL A 504 14.27 -6.31 23.74
CA VAL A 504 13.23 -5.52 23.08
C VAL A 504 13.71 -4.07 22.97
N SER A 505 13.88 -3.55 21.76
CA SER A 505 14.39 -2.18 21.53
C SER A 505 13.32 -1.10 21.69
N GLY A 506 12.04 -1.46 21.50
CA GLY A 506 10.90 -0.58 21.70
C GLY A 506 10.39 -0.56 23.15
N THR A 507 9.43 0.33 23.42
CA THR A 507 8.74 0.42 24.71
C THR A 507 7.41 -0.33 24.74
N SER A 508 7.25 -1.30 23.85
CA SER A 508 6.09 -2.16 23.78
C SER A 508 6.47 -3.56 23.31
N TYR A 509 5.65 -4.54 23.67
CA TYR A 509 5.83 -5.93 23.26
C TYR A 509 4.48 -6.64 23.29
N THR A 510 4.16 -7.43 22.26
CA THR A 510 2.98 -8.29 22.27
C THR A 510 3.39 -9.73 22.51
N ASN A 511 2.97 -10.28 23.64
CA ASN A 511 3.21 -11.68 23.99
C ASN A 511 2.07 -12.55 23.44
N THR A 512 2.36 -13.41 22.47
CA THR A 512 1.38 -14.25 21.75
C THR A 512 1.42 -15.71 22.22
N GLY A 513 0.52 -16.56 21.69
CA GLY A 513 0.47 -17.98 22.02
C GLY A 513 -0.05 -18.28 23.43
N LEU A 514 -0.82 -17.36 24.01
CA LEU A 514 -1.38 -17.48 25.35
C LEU A 514 -2.72 -18.22 25.33
N THR A 515 -3.05 -18.87 26.44
CA THR A 515 -4.35 -19.51 26.61
C THR A 515 -5.38 -18.47 27.04
N ASN A 516 -6.46 -18.32 26.26
CA ASN A 516 -7.57 -17.44 26.63
C ASN A 516 -8.22 -17.89 27.95
N GLY A 517 -8.63 -16.92 28.77
CA GLY A 517 -9.16 -17.16 30.12
C GLY A 517 -8.09 -17.42 31.20
N THR A 518 -6.81 -17.54 30.82
CA THR A 518 -5.71 -17.68 31.79
C THR A 518 -5.13 -16.31 32.16
N ILE A 519 -4.97 -16.02 33.45
CA ILE A 519 -4.31 -14.79 33.89
C ILE A 519 -2.78 -14.91 33.75
N TYR A 520 -2.16 -13.88 33.17
CA TYR A 520 -0.71 -13.78 33.05
C TYR A 520 -0.21 -12.50 33.71
N TYR A 521 0.84 -12.63 34.51
CA TYR A 521 1.52 -11.52 35.19
C TYR A 521 2.81 -11.18 34.44
N TYR A 522 3.08 -9.88 34.28
CA TYR A 522 4.21 -9.35 33.54
C TYR A 522 5.00 -8.34 34.36
N VAL A 523 6.30 -8.38 34.16
CA VAL A 523 7.25 -7.33 34.55
C VAL A 523 8.20 -7.06 33.40
N VAL A 524 8.73 -5.85 33.34
CA VAL A 524 9.74 -5.46 32.35
C VAL A 524 10.95 -4.88 33.08
N SER A 525 12.15 -5.25 32.66
CA SER A 525 13.41 -4.64 33.12
C SER A 525 14.11 -3.97 31.94
N ALA A 526 14.84 -2.91 32.22
CA ALA A 526 15.63 -2.16 31.24
C ALA A 526 17.07 -2.66 31.24
N VAL A 527 17.71 -2.66 30.08
CA VAL A 527 19.06 -3.19 29.87
C VAL A 527 19.90 -2.14 29.18
N ASN A 528 21.14 -1.96 29.63
CA ASN A 528 22.19 -1.26 28.91
C ASN A 528 23.53 -1.99 29.08
N THR A 529 24.62 -1.38 28.60
CA THR A 529 25.98 -1.93 28.72
C THR A 529 26.47 -2.04 30.17
N ALA A 530 25.89 -1.31 31.12
CA ALA A 530 26.20 -1.39 32.55
C ALA A 530 25.38 -2.45 33.30
N GLY A 531 24.34 -3.03 32.68
CA GLY A 531 23.60 -4.18 33.21
C GLY A 531 22.08 -4.05 33.08
N GLU A 532 21.39 -5.03 33.68
CA GLU A 532 19.94 -5.08 33.74
C GLU A 532 19.42 -4.40 35.01
N SER A 533 18.36 -3.61 34.88
CA SER A 533 17.71 -2.92 35.98
C SER A 533 16.79 -3.84 36.80
N ALA A 534 16.28 -3.32 37.91
CA ALA A 534 15.18 -3.98 38.63
C ALA A 534 13.92 -4.09 37.75
N ASN A 535 13.08 -5.08 38.05
CA ASN A 535 11.79 -5.26 37.39
C ASN A 535 10.85 -4.07 37.67
N SER A 536 10.03 -3.70 36.68
CA SER A 536 8.89 -2.79 36.85
C SER A 536 7.89 -3.33 37.89
N ALA A 537 6.92 -2.48 38.26
CA ALA A 537 5.73 -2.97 38.96
C ALA A 537 5.01 -4.04 38.13
N VAL A 538 4.49 -5.07 38.81
CA VAL A 538 3.77 -6.18 38.18
C VAL A 538 2.45 -5.69 37.59
N LYS A 539 2.17 -6.09 36.34
CA LYS A 539 0.84 -5.96 35.72
C LYS A 539 0.32 -7.31 35.30
N ASN A 540 -0.98 -7.41 35.10
CA ASN A 540 -1.60 -8.64 34.63
C ASN A 540 -2.65 -8.34 33.58
N ALA A 541 -2.93 -9.35 32.76
CA ALA A 541 -4.03 -9.37 31.81
C ALA A 541 -4.51 -10.81 31.62
N VAL A 542 -5.78 -10.96 31.28
CA VAL A 542 -6.41 -12.24 30.92
C VAL A 542 -6.74 -12.17 29.42
N PRO A 543 -5.97 -12.83 28.54
CA PRO A 543 -6.32 -12.94 27.13
C PRO A 543 -7.75 -13.45 26.97
N VAL A 544 -8.47 -12.85 26.03
CA VAL A 544 -9.86 -13.19 25.73
C VAL A 544 -9.97 -13.45 24.24
N ALA A 545 -10.77 -14.42 23.84
CA ALA A 545 -11.02 -14.68 22.43
C ALA A 545 -11.50 -13.38 21.75
N GLY A 546 -10.76 -12.93 20.75
CA GLY A 546 -11.12 -11.75 19.97
C GLY A 546 -12.33 -12.05 19.10
N ALA A 547 -13.15 -11.03 18.82
CA ALA A 547 -14.16 -11.14 17.78
C ALA A 547 -13.47 -11.48 16.45
N ILE A 548 -13.95 -12.52 15.78
CA ILE A 548 -13.54 -12.86 14.41
C ILE A 548 -14.46 -12.12 13.43
N ALA A 549 -13.92 -11.75 12.27
CA ALA A 549 -14.78 -11.29 11.18
C ALA A 549 -15.87 -12.35 10.91
N PRO A 550 -17.10 -11.96 10.59
CA PRO A 550 -18.18 -12.93 10.43
C PRO A 550 -17.88 -13.88 9.27
N ALA A 551 -18.50 -15.05 9.25
CA ALA A 551 -18.48 -15.91 8.07
C ALA A 551 -19.16 -15.21 6.88
N ALA A 552 -18.80 -15.58 5.65
CA ALA A 552 -19.48 -15.09 4.46
C ALA A 552 -20.98 -15.42 4.53
N PRO A 553 -21.89 -14.50 4.13
CA PRO A 553 -23.30 -14.79 4.02
C PRO A 553 -23.55 -15.99 3.10
N THR A 554 -24.57 -16.78 3.42
CA THR A 554 -24.95 -17.98 2.65
C THR A 554 -26.34 -17.81 2.03
N ALA A 555 -26.69 -18.70 1.09
CA ALA A 555 -27.99 -18.72 0.42
C ALA A 555 -28.40 -17.37 -0.20
N LEU A 556 -27.44 -16.66 -0.83
CA LEU A 556 -27.75 -15.46 -1.61
C LEU A 556 -28.64 -15.84 -2.80
N THR A 557 -29.80 -15.22 -2.90
CA THR A 557 -30.73 -15.34 -4.02
C THR A 557 -30.92 -13.99 -4.71
N ALA A 558 -31.21 -14.02 -6.01
CA ALA A 558 -31.49 -12.84 -6.82
C ALA A 558 -32.79 -13.05 -7.61
N THR A 559 -33.79 -12.18 -7.40
CA THR A 559 -35.11 -12.25 -8.04
C THR A 559 -35.27 -11.05 -8.97
N ALA A 560 -35.49 -11.32 -10.26
CA ALA A 560 -35.69 -10.28 -11.27
C ALA A 560 -37.04 -9.58 -11.07
N GLY A 561 -37.05 -8.26 -11.26
CA GLY A 561 -38.25 -7.45 -11.45
C GLY A 561 -38.08 -6.50 -12.64
N ASN A 562 -39.00 -5.56 -12.81
CA ASN A 562 -38.89 -4.52 -13.83
C ASN A 562 -37.84 -3.49 -13.42
N ALA A 563 -36.74 -3.41 -14.18
CA ALA A 563 -35.61 -2.53 -13.94
C ALA A 563 -35.00 -2.65 -12.53
N GLN A 564 -35.17 -3.80 -11.88
CA GLN A 564 -34.68 -4.05 -10.52
C GLN A 564 -34.38 -5.53 -10.26
N ILE A 565 -33.57 -5.81 -9.25
CA ILE A 565 -33.32 -7.16 -8.72
C ILE A 565 -33.43 -7.10 -7.19
N GLY A 566 -34.32 -7.92 -6.63
CA GLY A 566 -34.39 -8.16 -5.20
C GLY A 566 -33.36 -9.22 -4.78
N LEU A 567 -32.57 -8.94 -3.74
CA LEU A 567 -31.58 -9.85 -3.17
C LEU A 567 -31.99 -10.22 -1.75
N SER A 568 -31.78 -11.48 -1.37
CA SER A 568 -31.90 -11.95 0.02
C SER A 568 -30.83 -12.99 0.34
N TRP A 569 -30.39 -13.05 1.58
CA TRP A 569 -29.37 -14.00 2.05
C TRP A 569 -29.63 -14.43 3.50
N THR A 570 -28.91 -15.45 3.97
CA THR A 570 -28.93 -15.87 5.37
C THR A 570 -27.94 -15.04 6.19
N ALA A 571 -28.36 -14.61 7.38
CA ALA A 571 -27.53 -13.82 8.29
C ALA A 571 -26.26 -14.58 8.74
N SER A 572 -25.15 -13.87 8.81
CA SER A 572 -23.90 -14.38 9.39
C SER A 572 -23.85 -14.10 10.89
N ALA A 573 -23.52 -15.13 11.69
CA ALA A 573 -23.35 -14.96 13.14
C ALA A 573 -22.26 -13.92 13.45
N GLY A 574 -22.58 -12.96 14.31
CA GLY A 574 -21.65 -11.90 14.71
C GLY A 574 -21.50 -10.76 13.70
N ALA A 575 -22.27 -10.72 12.61
CA ALA A 575 -22.33 -9.59 11.68
C ALA A 575 -23.16 -8.44 12.25
N THR A 576 -22.66 -7.21 12.12
CA THR A 576 -23.38 -5.97 12.43
C THR A 576 -23.99 -5.33 11.18
N SER A 577 -23.44 -5.61 9.99
CA SER A 577 -23.96 -5.12 8.71
C SER A 577 -23.45 -5.96 7.53
N TYR A 578 -23.91 -5.66 6.31
CA TYR A 578 -23.52 -6.32 5.06
C TYR A 578 -23.16 -5.31 3.95
N ASN A 579 -22.24 -5.68 3.06
CA ASN A 579 -22.00 -4.96 1.81
C ASN A 579 -22.49 -5.80 0.62
N VAL A 580 -23.25 -5.19 -0.29
CA VAL A 580 -23.75 -5.80 -1.53
C VAL A 580 -22.90 -5.30 -2.70
N LYS A 581 -22.32 -6.23 -3.47
CA LYS A 581 -21.44 -5.93 -4.60
C LYS A 581 -22.01 -6.51 -5.89
N ARG A 582 -21.82 -5.81 -7.01
CA ARG A 582 -22.38 -6.13 -8.33
C ARG A 582 -21.30 -6.18 -9.41
N ALA A 583 -21.45 -7.07 -10.39
CA ALA A 583 -20.63 -7.13 -11.60
C ALA A 583 -21.50 -7.43 -12.84
N LEU A 584 -20.92 -7.17 -14.02
CA LEU A 584 -21.48 -7.60 -15.32
C LEU A 584 -20.92 -8.96 -15.79
N SER A 585 -19.99 -9.55 -15.05
CA SER A 585 -19.41 -10.87 -15.29
C SER A 585 -19.45 -11.69 -14.00
N ALA A 586 -19.62 -13.01 -14.13
CA ALA A 586 -19.62 -13.94 -13.00
C ALA A 586 -18.30 -13.93 -12.21
N SER A 587 -17.17 -13.64 -12.86
CA SER A 587 -15.84 -13.54 -12.23
C SER A 587 -15.50 -12.15 -11.68
N GLY A 588 -16.40 -11.17 -11.83
CA GLY A 588 -16.12 -9.78 -11.48
C GLY A 588 -15.42 -9.00 -12.61
N PRO A 589 -14.81 -7.84 -12.30
CA PRO A 589 -14.67 -7.28 -10.96
C PRO A 589 -16.02 -6.83 -10.37
N PHE A 590 -16.23 -7.07 -9.07
CA PHE A 590 -17.42 -6.65 -8.33
C PHE A 590 -17.22 -5.27 -7.73
N THR A 591 -18.20 -4.38 -7.87
CA THR A 591 -18.23 -3.04 -7.27
C THR A 591 -19.32 -2.97 -6.20
N THR A 592 -19.05 -2.31 -5.08
CA THR A 592 -20.04 -2.14 -4.01
C THR A 592 -21.18 -1.24 -4.48
N VAL A 593 -22.40 -1.76 -4.47
CA VAL A 593 -23.63 -1.01 -4.83
C VAL A 593 -24.45 -0.61 -3.59
N ALA A 594 -24.22 -1.28 -2.46
CA ALA A 594 -24.73 -0.84 -1.16
C ALA A 594 -23.77 -1.28 -0.05
N ALA A 595 -23.54 -0.41 0.93
CA ALA A 595 -22.72 -0.68 2.10
C ALA A 595 -23.54 -0.52 3.38
N ASN A 596 -23.12 -1.19 4.45
CA ASN A 596 -23.75 -1.12 5.77
C ASN A 596 -25.24 -1.49 5.80
N VAL A 597 -25.67 -2.44 4.96
CA VAL A 597 -27.04 -2.96 4.98
C VAL A 597 -27.25 -3.71 6.29
N SER A 598 -28.17 -3.27 7.14
CA SER A 598 -28.43 -3.89 8.46
C SER A 598 -29.36 -5.11 8.39
N GLY A 599 -30.19 -5.20 7.34
CA GLY A 599 -31.05 -6.35 7.06
C GLY A 599 -30.36 -7.41 6.21
N THR A 600 -31.08 -8.52 5.95
CA THR A 600 -30.61 -9.63 5.11
C THR A 600 -31.21 -9.62 3.71
N SER A 601 -31.61 -8.44 3.23
CA SER A 601 -32.19 -8.22 1.91
C SER A 601 -31.85 -6.84 1.37
N TYR A 602 -31.76 -6.72 0.05
CA TYR A 602 -31.53 -5.46 -0.63
C TYR A 602 -32.13 -5.48 -2.05
N THR A 603 -32.85 -4.43 -2.44
CA THR A 603 -33.36 -4.29 -3.81
C THR A 603 -32.49 -3.31 -4.58
N ASN A 604 -31.81 -3.80 -5.62
CA ASN A 604 -31.05 -2.96 -6.53
C ASN A 604 -31.95 -2.48 -7.67
N ILE A 605 -32.17 -1.16 -7.76
CA ILE A 605 -33.08 -0.51 -8.71
C ILE A 605 -32.31 0.21 -9.84
N GLY A 606 -33.01 0.67 -10.87
CA GLY A 606 -32.42 1.42 -11.98
C GLY A 606 -31.56 0.55 -12.91
N LEU A 607 -31.86 -0.74 -12.97
CA LEU A 607 -31.17 -1.71 -13.82
C LEU A 607 -31.78 -1.73 -15.22
N THR A 608 -30.97 -2.07 -16.21
CA THR A 608 -31.44 -2.24 -17.59
C THR A 608 -32.11 -3.60 -17.76
N ASN A 609 -33.37 -3.63 -18.20
CA ASN A 609 -34.04 -4.88 -18.56
C ASN A 609 -33.30 -5.60 -19.69
N GLY A 610 -33.19 -6.92 -19.59
CA GLY A 610 -32.43 -7.77 -20.52
C GLY A 610 -30.94 -7.91 -20.20
N THR A 611 -30.40 -7.12 -19.26
CA THR A 611 -28.99 -7.25 -18.83
C THR A 611 -28.87 -8.14 -17.60
N THR A 612 -28.05 -9.19 -17.67
CA THR A 612 -27.76 -10.05 -16.50
C THR A 612 -26.78 -9.35 -15.57
N TYR A 613 -27.10 -9.28 -14.29
CA TYR A 613 -26.22 -8.76 -13.24
C TYR A 613 -25.86 -9.86 -12.25
N HIS A 614 -24.59 -9.90 -11.85
CA HIS A 614 -24.06 -10.84 -10.85
C HIS A 614 -23.84 -10.12 -9.53
N TYR A 615 -24.16 -10.76 -8.41
CA TYR A 615 -24.05 -10.21 -7.07
C TYR A 615 -23.33 -11.14 -6.12
N VAL A 616 -22.57 -10.53 -5.20
CA VAL A 616 -22.03 -11.18 -4.00
C VAL A 616 -22.29 -10.28 -2.79
N VAL A 617 -22.38 -10.87 -1.60
CA VAL A 617 -22.57 -10.15 -0.35
C VAL A 617 -21.47 -10.52 0.64
N THR A 618 -20.99 -9.56 1.41
CA THR A 618 -20.06 -9.77 2.54
C THR A 618 -20.71 -9.33 3.84
N ALA A 619 -20.33 -9.94 4.94
CA ALA A 619 -20.74 -9.59 6.30
C ALA A 619 -19.65 -8.79 7.00
N VAL A 620 -20.03 -7.81 7.81
CA VAL A 620 -19.12 -6.87 8.47
C VAL A 620 -19.39 -6.83 9.96
N ASN A 621 -18.33 -6.81 10.77
CA ASN A 621 -18.39 -6.42 12.18
C ASN A 621 -17.14 -5.61 12.58
N ALA A 622 -16.99 -5.30 13.86
CA ALA A 622 -15.84 -4.55 14.37
C ALA A 622 -14.46 -5.24 14.12
N ALA A 623 -14.45 -6.54 13.84
CA ALA A 623 -13.25 -7.31 13.52
C ALA A 623 -12.92 -7.37 12.02
N GLY A 624 -13.80 -6.84 11.14
CA GLY A 624 -13.55 -6.73 9.71
C GLY A 624 -14.67 -7.30 8.82
N GLU A 625 -14.41 -7.31 7.52
CA GLU A 625 -15.30 -7.80 6.47
C GLU A 625 -14.98 -9.27 6.11
N SER A 626 -16.03 -10.07 5.90
CA SER A 626 -15.91 -11.47 5.50
C SER A 626 -15.45 -11.64 4.04
N ALA A 627 -15.14 -12.87 3.65
CA ALA A 627 -15.10 -13.25 2.23
C ALA A 627 -16.47 -13.05 1.55
N ASN A 628 -16.48 -12.98 0.20
CA ASN A 628 -17.70 -12.92 -0.60
C ASN A 628 -18.54 -14.20 -0.43
N SER A 629 -19.87 -14.05 -0.42
CA SER A 629 -20.81 -15.17 -0.60
C SER A 629 -20.61 -15.86 -1.96
N ALA A 630 -21.21 -17.04 -2.12
CA ALA A 630 -21.46 -17.56 -3.46
C ALA A 630 -22.25 -16.54 -4.30
N ALA A 631 -21.91 -16.40 -5.58
CA ALA A 631 -22.54 -15.42 -6.45
C ALA A 631 -23.96 -15.84 -6.86
N ALA A 632 -24.88 -14.87 -6.91
CA ALA A 632 -26.20 -15.02 -7.49
C ALA A 632 -26.37 -14.07 -8.66
N SER A 633 -27.25 -14.39 -9.61
CA SER A 633 -27.49 -13.54 -10.78
C SER A 633 -28.95 -13.55 -11.20
N ALA A 634 -29.41 -12.43 -11.75
CA ALA A 634 -30.73 -12.31 -12.36
C ALA A 634 -30.70 -11.32 -13.53
N THR A 635 -31.70 -11.43 -14.40
CA THR A 635 -31.88 -10.56 -15.58
C THR A 635 -33.24 -9.85 -15.43
N PRO A 636 -33.27 -8.52 -15.17
CA PRO A 636 -34.51 -7.76 -15.05
C PRO A 636 -35.33 -7.84 -16.34
N GLN A 637 -36.66 -7.86 -16.24
CA GLN A 637 -37.58 -7.96 -17.39
C GLN A 637 -38.72 -6.96 -17.27
N SER A 638 -39.19 -6.43 -18.41
CA SER A 638 -40.35 -5.52 -18.45
C SER A 638 -41.66 -6.29 -18.24
N VAL A 639 -42.62 -5.72 -17.52
CA VAL A 639 -43.99 -6.25 -17.43
C VAL A 639 -44.72 -5.91 -18.74
N VAL A 640 -45.36 -6.90 -19.38
CA VAL A 640 -46.13 -6.75 -20.63
C VAL A 640 -47.60 -6.47 -20.29
N VAL A 641 -48.15 -5.33 -20.73
CA VAL A 641 -49.60 -5.05 -20.69
C VAL A 641 -50.18 -5.43 -22.06
N PRO A 642 -51.18 -6.34 -22.13
CA PRO A 642 -51.78 -6.70 -23.40
C PRO A 642 -52.56 -5.52 -24.01
N THR A 643 -52.36 -5.24 -25.30
CA THR A 643 -53.16 -4.28 -26.06
C THR A 643 -54.39 -4.97 -26.61
N SER A 644 -55.58 -4.72 -26.04
CA SER A 644 -56.84 -5.18 -26.61
C SER A 644 -57.87 -4.05 -26.70
N ASP A 645 -58.92 -4.31 -27.49
CA ASP A 645 -60.08 -3.43 -27.66
C ASP A 645 -61.09 -3.51 -26.49
N LEU A 646 -60.73 -4.17 -25.39
CA LEU A 646 -61.54 -4.28 -24.17
C LEU A 646 -60.83 -3.59 -23.02
N VAL A 647 -61.58 -2.76 -22.31
CA VAL A 647 -61.11 -2.00 -21.15
C VAL A 647 -61.91 -2.43 -19.92
N LEU A 648 -61.24 -2.88 -18.86
CA LEU A 648 -61.88 -3.15 -17.58
C LEU A 648 -61.72 -1.95 -16.65
N GLN A 649 -62.86 -1.40 -16.25
CA GLN A 649 -62.94 -0.31 -15.29
C GLN A 649 -63.33 -0.82 -13.91
N TYR A 650 -62.78 -0.19 -12.89
CA TYR A 650 -63.01 -0.48 -11.47
C TYR A 650 -63.44 0.78 -10.72
N ARG A 651 -64.27 0.60 -9.69
CA ARG A 651 -64.43 1.55 -8.59
C ARG A 651 -64.60 0.80 -7.27
N ALA A 652 -64.14 1.40 -6.19
CA ALA A 652 -64.35 0.95 -4.83
C ALA A 652 -65.79 1.28 -4.41
N GLY A 653 -66.62 0.23 -4.25
CA GLY A 653 -67.97 0.34 -3.71
C GLY A 653 -68.02 0.50 -2.19
N ASP A 654 -66.94 0.10 -1.54
CA ASP A 654 -66.60 0.38 -0.15
C ASP A 654 -65.15 0.88 -0.11
N THR A 655 -64.87 1.90 0.69
CA THR A 655 -63.51 2.44 0.85
C THR A 655 -62.92 2.13 2.23
N ASN A 656 -63.65 1.39 3.07
CA ASN A 656 -63.17 0.96 4.37
C ASN A 656 -62.41 -0.35 4.25
N ALA A 657 -61.08 -0.27 4.25
CA ALA A 657 -60.20 -1.42 4.05
C ALA A 657 -60.20 -2.46 5.20
N THR A 658 -60.98 -2.25 6.27
CA THR A 658 -60.85 -3.03 7.52
C THR A 658 -62.17 -3.60 8.03
N ASP A 659 -63.21 -3.62 7.20
CA ASP A 659 -64.50 -4.20 7.56
C ASP A 659 -64.66 -5.64 7.04
N ASN A 660 -65.86 -6.19 7.16
CA ASN A 660 -66.15 -7.57 6.84
C ASN A 660 -66.64 -7.78 5.40
N GLN A 661 -66.53 -6.79 4.52
CA GLN A 661 -67.01 -6.86 3.14
C GLN A 661 -66.11 -6.13 2.14
N ILE A 662 -65.59 -6.84 1.14
CA ILE A 662 -64.91 -6.22 0.00
C ILE A 662 -65.95 -5.94 -1.09
N LYS A 663 -66.06 -4.70 -1.58
CA LYS A 663 -67.05 -4.32 -2.60
C LYS A 663 -66.42 -3.77 -3.88
N PRO A 664 -65.87 -4.61 -4.76
CA PRO A 664 -65.29 -4.15 -6.01
C PRO A 664 -66.36 -4.05 -7.10
N TYR A 665 -66.51 -2.89 -7.71
CA TYR A 665 -67.50 -2.68 -8.76
C TYR A 665 -66.82 -2.56 -10.12
N PHE A 666 -67.37 -3.23 -11.13
CA PHE A 666 -66.76 -3.37 -12.45
C PHE A 666 -67.63 -2.80 -13.57
N ASN A 667 -66.99 -2.36 -14.66
CA ASN A 667 -67.62 -2.05 -15.94
C ASN A 667 -66.65 -2.43 -17.06
N ILE A 668 -67.10 -3.24 -18.02
CA ILE A 668 -66.30 -3.61 -19.19
C ILE A 668 -66.72 -2.71 -20.35
N LYS A 669 -65.77 -2.00 -20.96
CA LYS A 669 -65.99 -1.22 -22.19
C LYS A 669 -65.43 -1.97 -23.39
N ASN A 670 -66.22 -2.02 -24.45
CA ASN A 670 -65.78 -2.49 -25.76
C ASN A 670 -65.48 -1.27 -26.64
N ILE A 671 -64.21 -0.94 -26.79
CA ILE A 671 -63.74 0.17 -27.63
C ILE A 671 -63.46 -0.28 -29.07
N GLY A 672 -63.65 -1.58 -29.36
CA GLY A 672 -63.45 -2.16 -30.67
C GLY A 672 -64.64 -2.00 -31.61
N SER A 673 -64.48 -2.57 -32.81
CA SER A 673 -65.45 -2.46 -33.91
C SER A 673 -66.43 -3.65 -34.02
N THR A 674 -66.28 -4.68 -33.19
CA THR A 674 -67.13 -5.88 -33.21
C THR A 674 -67.77 -6.13 -31.86
N ALA A 675 -68.98 -6.69 -31.84
CA ALA A 675 -69.62 -7.09 -30.59
C ALA A 675 -68.83 -8.21 -29.89
N VAL A 676 -68.76 -8.17 -28.57
CA VAL A 676 -68.09 -9.18 -27.74
C VAL A 676 -69.11 -9.84 -26.84
N ASP A 677 -69.24 -11.16 -26.95
CA ASP A 677 -70.10 -11.95 -26.07
C ASP A 677 -69.52 -11.95 -24.65
N LEU A 678 -70.34 -11.59 -23.65
CA LEU A 678 -69.91 -11.59 -22.25
C LEU A 678 -69.54 -12.99 -21.78
N SER A 679 -70.16 -14.04 -22.34
CA SER A 679 -69.88 -15.43 -21.96
C SER A 679 -68.45 -15.88 -22.31
N ASP A 680 -67.77 -15.18 -23.20
CA ASP A 680 -66.34 -15.40 -23.51
C ASP A 680 -65.39 -14.71 -22.51
N LEU A 681 -65.93 -13.85 -21.63
CA LEU A 681 -65.15 -12.98 -20.76
C LEU A 681 -65.08 -13.49 -19.32
N LYS A 682 -63.93 -13.22 -18.70
CA LYS A 682 -63.70 -13.44 -17.27
C LYS A 682 -62.99 -12.27 -16.63
N ILE A 683 -63.48 -11.79 -15.49
CA ILE A 683 -62.80 -10.78 -14.67
C ILE A 683 -62.11 -11.49 -13.50
N ARG A 684 -60.87 -11.10 -13.16
CA ARG A 684 -60.28 -11.45 -11.87
C ARG A 684 -59.95 -10.22 -11.04
N TYR A 685 -60.31 -10.29 -9.77
CA TYR A 685 -59.94 -9.34 -8.72
C TYR A 685 -59.12 -10.07 -7.67
N TYR A 686 -57.90 -9.59 -7.45
CA TYR A 686 -56.88 -10.20 -6.62
C TYR A 686 -56.89 -9.61 -5.21
N PHE A 687 -57.07 -10.48 -4.23
CA PHE A 687 -57.22 -10.12 -2.82
C PHE A 687 -56.57 -11.19 -1.94
N SER A 688 -56.32 -10.84 -0.69
CA SER A 688 -55.81 -11.71 0.36
C SER A 688 -57.00 -12.18 1.20
N LYS A 689 -57.25 -13.49 1.23
CA LYS A 689 -58.44 -14.06 1.90
C LYS A 689 -58.50 -13.84 3.42
N GLU A 690 -57.35 -13.71 4.06
CA GLU A 690 -57.18 -13.58 5.52
C GLU A 690 -57.94 -14.62 6.37
N GLY A 691 -57.22 -15.63 6.84
CA GLY A 691 -57.76 -16.71 7.66
C GLY A 691 -58.23 -17.91 6.85
N THR A 692 -58.93 -18.85 7.50
CA THR A 692 -59.32 -20.14 6.91
C THR A 692 -60.82 -20.23 6.57
N ALA A 693 -61.62 -19.23 6.94
CA ALA A 693 -63.05 -19.21 6.66
C ALA A 693 -63.34 -19.27 5.16
N ALA A 694 -64.42 -19.95 4.77
CA ALA A 694 -64.82 -19.99 3.37
C ALA A 694 -65.30 -18.62 2.91
N MET A 695 -65.03 -18.29 1.64
CA MET A 695 -65.53 -17.07 0.98
C MET A 695 -66.92 -17.29 0.43
N ASP A 696 -67.75 -16.26 0.51
CA ASP A 696 -69.05 -16.17 -0.14
C ASP A 696 -69.25 -14.76 -0.73
N SER A 697 -70.27 -14.57 -1.56
CA SER A 697 -70.49 -13.31 -2.27
C SER A 697 -71.93 -13.07 -2.68
N ALA A 698 -72.25 -11.79 -2.90
CA ALA A 698 -73.49 -11.35 -3.51
C ALA A 698 -73.19 -10.44 -4.71
N ILE A 699 -74.06 -10.49 -5.73
CA ILE A 699 -74.16 -9.42 -6.73
C ILE A 699 -75.27 -8.49 -6.24
N ASP A 700 -74.91 -7.37 -5.64
CA ASP A 700 -75.86 -6.42 -5.07
C ASP A 700 -76.70 -5.76 -6.19
N TRP A 701 -76.08 -5.54 -7.36
CA TRP A 701 -76.75 -5.11 -8.58
C TRP A 701 -75.89 -5.36 -9.83
N ALA A 702 -76.51 -5.71 -10.97
CA ALA A 702 -75.81 -5.75 -12.25
C ALA A 702 -76.75 -5.47 -13.43
N GLN A 703 -76.36 -4.57 -14.34
CA GLN A 703 -77.13 -4.25 -15.56
C GLN A 703 -77.33 -5.49 -16.46
N VAL A 704 -76.35 -6.40 -16.45
CA VAL A 704 -76.38 -7.67 -17.21
C VAL A 704 -77.21 -8.78 -16.54
N GLY A 705 -77.81 -8.50 -15.38
CA GLY A 705 -78.55 -9.45 -14.56
C GLY A 705 -77.64 -10.27 -13.64
N GLY A 706 -77.84 -10.17 -12.33
CA GLY A 706 -76.97 -10.84 -11.34
C GLY A 706 -76.97 -12.38 -11.43
N THR A 707 -78.08 -12.98 -11.86
CA THR A 707 -78.20 -14.43 -12.11
C THR A 707 -77.37 -14.91 -13.30
N ASN A 708 -76.98 -14.00 -14.21
CA ASN A 708 -76.18 -14.31 -15.38
C ASN A 708 -74.67 -14.27 -15.11
N ILE A 709 -74.25 -13.81 -13.93
CA ILE A 709 -72.85 -13.82 -13.52
C ILE A 709 -72.62 -15.14 -12.75
N LEU A 710 -71.43 -15.70 -12.83
CA LEU A 710 -70.93 -16.84 -12.04
C LEU A 710 -69.68 -16.37 -11.28
N ARG A 711 -69.49 -16.80 -10.02
CA ARG A 711 -68.34 -16.40 -9.19
C ARG A 711 -67.62 -17.65 -8.69
N THR A 712 -66.31 -17.69 -8.88
CA THR A 712 -65.45 -18.76 -8.36
C THR A 712 -64.34 -18.12 -7.54
N PHE A 713 -64.07 -18.67 -6.36
CA PHE A 713 -63.03 -18.18 -5.46
C PHE A 713 -61.80 -19.07 -5.47
N THR A 714 -60.64 -18.43 -5.37
CA THR A 714 -59.40 -19.03 -4.87
C THR A 714 -58.98 -18.28 -3.59
N ASP A 715 -57.85 -18.64 -3.00
CA ASP A 715 -57.30 -17.89 -1.86
C ASP A 715 -56.65 -16.55 -2.27
N THR A 716 -56.45 -16.31 -3.57
CA THR A 716 -55.73 -15.12 -4.09
C THR A 716 -56.54 -14.25 -5.06
N TYR A 717 -57.69 -14.73 -5.55
CA TYR A 717 -58.59 -13.95 -6.39
C TYR A 717 -60.01 -14.50 -6.42
N VAL A 718 -60.97 -13.63 -6.76
CA VAL A 718 -62.30 -13.99 -7.22
C VAL A 718 -62.35 -13.88 -8.75
N GLU A 719 -62.92 -14.88 -9.42
CA GLU A 719 -63.16 -14.87 -10.85
C GLU A 719 -64.66 -14.74 -11.15
N LEU A 720 -65.04 -13.71 -11.91
CA LEU A 720 -66.39 -13.55 -12.44
C LEU A 720 -66.40 -14.05 -13.87
N SER A 721 -67.32 -14.95 -14.18
CA SER A 721 -67.64 -15.38 -15.55
C SER A 721 -69.11 -15.12 -15.86
N PHE A 722 -69.51 -15.15 -17.12
CA PHE A 722 -70.87 -14.82 -17.53
C PHE A 722 -71.53 -15.99 -18.27
N THR A 723 -72.81 -16.21 -18.03
CA THR A 723 -73.62 -17.19 -18.75
C THR A 723 -74.06 -16.63 -20.11
N SER A 724 -74.58 -17.49 -21.00
CA SER A 724 -75.15 -17.06 -22.28
C SER A 724 -76.38 -16.14 -22.15
N GLY A 725 -76.95 -15.99 -20.95
CA GLY A 725 -78.01 -15.03 -20.66
C GLY A 725 -77.51 -13.58 -20.52
N ALA A 726 -76.21 -13.37 -20.34
CA ALA A 726 -75.58 -12.05 -20.37
C ALA A 726 -75.35 -11.64 -21.84
N SER A 727 -76.20 -10.78 -22.39
CA SER A 727 -76.12 -10.31 -23.78
C SER A 727 -74.74 -9.73 -24.14
N ALA A 728 -74.36 -9.81 -25.41
CA ALA A 728 -73.10 -9.25 -25.91
C ALA A 728 -72.97 -7.73 -25.72
N ILE A 729 -71.76 -7.26 -25.40
CA ILE A 729 -71.40 -5.84 -25.42
C ILE A 729 -71.18 -5.43 -26.87
N GLN A 730 -72.06 -4.60 -27.40
CA GLN A 730 -71.95 -4.08 -28.77
C GLN A 730 -70.66 -3.26 -28.95
N ALA A 731 -70.22 -3.10 -30.21
CA ALA A 731 -69.10 -2.22 -30.54
C ALA A 731 -69.34 -0.80 -30.00
N GLY A 732 -68.34 -0.21 -29.32
CA GLY A 732 -68.47 1.07 -28.62
C GLY A 732 -69.34 1.05 -27.35
N GLY A 733 -69.90 -0.10 -26.99
CA GLY A 733 -70.80 -0.30 -25.84
C GLY A 733 -70.06 -0.65 -24.55
N GLN A 734 -70.84 -0.90 -23.49
CA GLN A 734 -70.32 -1.34 -22.19
C GLN A 734 -71.26 -2.32 -21.48
N SER A 735 -70.74 -3.10 -20.55
CA SER A 735 -71.54 -4.03 -19.72
C SER A 735 -72.52 -3.30 -18.81
N GLY A 736 -72.21 -2.06 -18.44
CA GLY A 736 -72.83 -1.41 -17.30
C GLY A 736 -72.25 -1.92 -15.98
N ASP A 737 -72.77 -1.38 -14.89
CA ASP A 737 -72.24 -1.61 -13.55
C ASP A 737 -72.51 -3.06 -13.07
N ILE A 738 -71.49 -3.65 -12.47
CA ILE A 738 -71.48 -4.99 -11.85
C ILE A 738 -70.98 -4.78 -10.42
N GLN A 739 -71.91 -4.81 -9.46
CA GLN A 739 -71.63 -4.56 -8.05
C GLN A 739 -71.42 -5.88 -7.32
N LEU A 740 -70.17 -6.31 -7.18
CA LEU A 740 -69.80 -7.45 -6.36
C LEU A 740 -69.64 -7.01 -4.91
N ARG A 741 -70.11 -7.86 -4.00
CA ARG A 741 -69.77 -7.84 -2.58
C ARG A 741 -69.27 -9.21 -2.16
N MET A 742 -68.11 -9.26 -1.53
CA MET A 742 -67.48 -10.48 -1.02
C MET A 742 -67.45 -10.42 0.51
N TYR A 743 -67.62 -11.57 1.16
CA TYR A 743 -67.53 -11.68 2.62
C TYR A 743 -67.05 -13.09 3.01
N LYS A 744 -66.45 -13.20 4.19
CA LYS A 744 -66.19 -14.49 4.81
C LYS A 744 -67.47 -15.03 5.43
N THR A 745 -67.66 -16.35 5.37
CA THR A 745 -68.81 -17.05 5.98
C THR A 745 -68.92 -16.86 7.50
N ASP A 746 -67.82 -16.49 8.16
CA ASP A 746 -67.77 -16.17 9.59
C ASP A 746 -67.88 -14.66 9.89
N TRP A 747 -68.04 -13.82 8.87
CA TRP A 747 -68.12 -12.35 8.97
C TRP A 747 -66.93 -11.67 9.63
N THR A 748 -65.76 -12.31 9.70
CA THR A 748 -64.53 -11.67 10.17
C THR A 748 -64.05 -10.60 9.17
N ASN A 749 -63.33 -9.60 9.67
CA ASN A 749 -62.86 -8.47 8.86
C ASN A 749 -61.73 -8.87 7.89
N PHE A 750 -61.62 -8.14 6.78
CA PHE A 750 -60.48 -8.17 5.85
C PHE A 750 -59.46 -7.08 6.20
N ASP A 751 -58.27 -7.17 5.63
CA ASP A 751 -57.32 -6.07 5.50
C ASP A 751 -57.06 -5.83 4.01
N GLU A 752 -57.85 -4.95 3.40
CA GLU A 752 -57.72 -4.65 1.96
C GLU A 752 -56.48 -3.80 1.65
N THR A 753 -55.75 -3.30 2.67
CA THR A 753 -54.55 -2.47 2.40
C THR A 753 -53.41 -3.25 1.78
N ASN A 754 -53.44 -4.58 1.90
CA ASN A 754 -52.48 -5.50 1.29
C ASN A 754 -52.98 -6.08 -0.06
N ASP A 755 -54.21 -5.77 -0.48
CA ASP A 755 -54.82 -6.36 -1.66
C ASP A 755 -54.30 -5.72 -2.95
N TYR A 756 -53.86 -6.55 -3.90
CA TYR A 756 -53.32 -6.05 -5.16
C TYR A 756 -54.31 -5.20 -5.94
N SER A 757 -55.57 -5.66 -6.04
CA SER A 757 -56.59 -4.98 -6.85
C SER A 757 -57.25 -3.79 -6.16
N TYR A 758 -57.07 -3.60 -4.85
CA TYR A 758 -57.74 -2.55 -4.08
C TYR A 758 -57.03 -1.19 -4.21
N ASP A 759 -57.84 -0.14 -4.33
CA ASP A 759 -57.41 1.24 -4.18
C ASP A 759 -58.61 2.07 -3.69
N PRO A 760 -58.58 2.56 -2.43
CA PRO A 760 -59.71 3.28 -1.83
C PRO A 760 -59.96 4.64 -2.50
N THR A 761 -59.02 5.14 -3.31
CA THR A 761 -59.14 6.43 -4.00
C THR A 761 -60.04 6.35 -5.24
N LYS A 762 -60.35 5.13 -5.72
CA LYS A 762 -61.15 4.92 -6.94
C LYS A 762 -62.65 4.98 -6.65
N THR A 763 -63.15 6.13 -6.23
CA THR A 763 -64.57 6.35 -5.89
C THR A 763 -65.49 6.54 -7.11
N SER A 764 -64.93 6.52 -8.33
CA SER A 764 -65.63 6.55 -9.61
C SER A 764 -64.96 5.58 -10.59
N TYR A 765 -65.67 5.17 -11.64
CA TYR A 765 -65.13 4.22 -12.62
C TYR A 765 -63.91 4.78 -13.33
N GLN A 766 -62.79 4.08 -13.17
CA GLN A 766 -61.53 4.37 -13.85
C GLN A 766 -61.00 3.11 -14.50
N ASP A 767 -60.29 3.27 -15.60
CA ASP A 767 -59.52 2.19 -16.23
C ASP A 767 -58.51 1.67 -15.20
N TRP A 768 -58.57 0.38 -14.90
CA TRP A 768 -57.82 -0.18 -13.78
C TRP A 768 -57.09 -1.42 -14.22
N ASN A 769 -55.76 -1.34 -14.26
CA ASN A 769 -54.90 -2.41 -14.72
C ASN A 769 -54.52 -3.40 -13.62
N LYS A 770 -54.92 -3.16 -12.37
CA LYS A 770 -54.75 -4.14 -11.27
C LYS A 770 -55.91 -5.11 -11.12
N VAL A 771 -56.83 -5.11 -12.07
CA VAL A 771 -57.85 -6.13 -12.28
C VAL A 771 -57.69 -6.64 -13.70
N THR A 772 -57.88 -7.93 -13.90
CA THR A 772 -57.58 -8.56 -15.18
C THR A 772 -58.85 -9.00 -15.89
N LEU A 773 -58.84 -8.87 -17.22
CA LEU A 773 -59.88 -9.38 -18.10
C LEU A 773 -59.28 -10.42 -19.01
N TYR A 774 -59.96 -11.56 -19.15
CA TYR A 774 -59.61 -12.62 -20.08
C TYR A 774 -60.71 -12.79 -21.10
N LYS A 775 -60.34 -13.11 -22.35
CA LYS A 775 -61.25 -13.51 -23.42
C LYS A 775 -60.80 -14.86 -23.97
N GLY A 776 -61.67 -15.87 -23.92
CA GLY A 776 -61.34 -17.21 -24.39
C GLY A 776 -60.12 -17.84 -23.70
N GLY A 777 -59.85 -17.45 -22.44
CA GLY A 777 -58.71 -17.91 -21.64
C GLY A 777 -57.42 -17.08 -21.76
N SER A 778 -57.33 -16.17 -22.72
CA SER A 778 -56.16 -15.28 -22.89
C SER A 778 -56.35 -13.96 -22.15
N LEU A 779 -55.29 -13.46 -21.48
CA LEU A 779 -55.29 -12.15 -20.84
C LEU A 779 -55.38 -11.04 -21.90
N VAL A 780 -56.42 -10.22 -21.82
CA VAL A 780 -56.69 -9.13 -22.78
C VAL A 780 -56.66 -7.74 -22.13
N TRP A 781 -56.70 -7.64 -20.81
CA TRP A 781 -56.53 -6.39 -20.08
C TRP A 781 -55.96 -6.64 -18.68
N GLY A 782 -55.20 -5.68 -18.18
CA GLY A 782 -54.65 -5.68 -16.83
C GLY A 782 -53.29 -6.37 -16.70
N ILE A 783 -52.80 -6.41 -15.46
CA ILE A 783 -51.52 -6.97 -15.04
C ILE A 783 -51.83 -7.96 -13.92
N GLU A 784 -51.32 -9.20 -14.05
CA GLU A 784 -51.39 -10.18 -12.97
C GLU A 784 -50.37 -9.81 -11.87
N PRO A 785 -50.70 -9.98 -10.57
CA PRO A 785 -49.81 -9.68 -9.45
C PRO A 785 -48.52 -10.50 -9.39
#